data_AF-A0A511YX74-F1
#
_entry.id   AF-A0A511YX74-F1
#
_cell.length_a   1.000
_cell.length_b   1.000
_cell.length_c   1.000
_cell.angle_alpha   90.00
_cell.angle_beta   90.00
_cell.angle_gamma   90.00
#
_symmetry.space_group_name_H-M   'P 1'
#
loop_
_entity.id
_entity.type
_entity.pdbx_description
1 polymer ?
#
loop_
_entity_poly.entity_id
_entity_poly.type
_entity_poly.pdbx_seq_one_letter_code
_entity_poly.pdbx_strand_id
1 'polypeptide(L)'
;MRAAGAGGLTVLVAPGGGLSSLTHDDGAGALELLQHAASAYEPGLFGVWVRDRASGRAWPTLGAGSGAAVTATDDGLVATGGADGLRWRVTLRLHDARPAWALAVRVTAEGPGTREIDTREIDVVHTHDLALATPGAVRANELYVSQYLDLTPLEGPTGVALAVRQNQPQGGRHPLAVVAADRQVVGWATDALAVHGLAGRADGPLLTAADLPSRRLQHEHTLAALQVAPARLAPGEELAVTFAGLLVPDHPSTTTPDDVALVREALALGAAAFRGGSVAETAIDPPQSAGADGRPLAGSAYDRGRELAVRDLAEDELADRWPGRWRLVERDDDGALLSFFAGDEHVVTRAKERAVLRPHGTILRTGDRAEPDPESLTTTAWMAGSPLSYLTRGHATTGRVLTTVRGYLGLHRAYGLRLFVEDDGGWRLLDVPSAFSMTLDGARWVYAPARPGGAEEAGGADDLEVTTHVPADQHCVQVRLRAGRPRRVLVALHLAGVDDPLPAPAPPAAEATLDGVVVRLAGPGGARTLTVGASAPVTVGDDAPLADDGMPRPGAGVVTLATGPVPTLELHVTVSDGSPPDAVPAVAPEAAAGEGWWRDLTALRVDGPAEAEALDASLPWLVRDALVHHLAPRGLEQYTGGAWGTRDVTQGPLELLLALDRLPDARSLVLQVYAAQNRDGSWPQAFGFLPGDEGFRHEPPHGDVVHWPVLALGRYLLASHDSGVLDEPVPWWSPGGPATTAPVLEHALVALDRARAGLLPGTHLVAYGHGDWNDSLQPADPAMAATMTSAWTVTLHHQALTTLAAGLAAVGEGGHADLVAALRAEAAAVAADLREHLLVDGELAGYAQLAPPAGPGERPRVVRHLVHPRDTETGLRRGSLQTIHALAGGLLGPDEAAHHVGLVREHLMGVDGVRLFDAPPRYHGGVSRHFQRAETATFVGREIGLMYVHAHLRWLEAMAVLGDAEALWHGLRQVLPATVGTVPGLVPGARRRQGNTYASSSDAAVADRAEFAARYAEVLTGATGLEGGWRIYSSGPGVLVRVVVQSLLGLRRRGDAVEIDPVLPARLDGLTAVVPLAGGLLRVRYRVRGRGAGVASVTLGGRPLRAQGLADAYRPAGVVVSLADLATALAADGPLLEVEVA
;
A
#
# COMPACT_ATOMS: atom_id res chain seq x y z
N MET A 1 27.02 -8.11 -15.81
CA MET A 1 27.47 -9.25 -16.66
C MET A 1 26.27 -10.13 -16.98
N ARG A 2 26.31 -10.95 -18.05
CA ARG A 2 25.22 -11.88 -18.41
C ARG A 2 25.80 -13.29 -18.64
N ALA A 3 25.14 -14.29 -18.05
CA ALA A 3 25.35 -15.71 -18.30
C ALA A 3 24.02 -16.34 -18.74
N ALA A 4 24.06 -17.40 -19.55
CA ALA A 4 22.85 -18.05 -20.04
C ALA A 4 23.07 -19.55 -20.24
N GLY A 5 22.32 -20.37 -19.50
CA GLY A 5 22.30 -21.82 -19.69
C GLY A 5 21.38 -22.20 -20.84
N ALA A 6 21.73 -23.27 -21.56
CA ALA A 6 20.89 -23.76 -22.67
C ALA A 6 19.50 -24.27 -22.21
N GLY A 7 19.30 -24.48 -20.90
CA GLY A 7 18.03 -24.89 -20.28
C GLY A 7 17.00 -23.77 -20.08
N GLY A 8 17.14 -22.62 -20.77
CA GLY A 8 16.19 -21.50 -20.74
C GLY A 8 16.39 -20.50 -19.61
N LEU A 9 17.37 -20.70 -18.73
CA LEU A 9 17.71 -19.77 -17.65
C LEU A 9 18.78 -18.74 -18.09
N THR A 10 18.56 -17.47 -17.77
CA THR A 10 19.52 -16.37 -17.91
C THR A 10 19.78 -15.73 -16.55
N VAL A 11 21.04 -15.46 -16.23
CA VAL A 11 21.45 -14.71 -15.04
C VAL A 11 22.06 -13.37 -15.46
N LEU A 12 21.63 -12.29 -14.78
CA LEU A 12 22.28 -10.99 -14.82
C LEU A 12 22.95 -10.72 -13.47
N VAL A 13 24.23 -10.36 -13.52
CA VAL A 13 25.04 -10.00 -12.34
C VAL A 13 25.27 -8.50 -12.34
N ALA A 14 24.89 -7.84 -11.23
CA ALA A 14 25.06 -6.41 -11.00
C ALA A 14 26.55 -6.02 -10.86
N PRO A 15 26.91 -4.72 -10.98
CA PRO A 15 28.27 -4.26 -10.68
C PRO A 15 28.73 -4.59 -9.25
N GLY A 16 27.80 -4.68 -8.29
CA GLY A 16 28.07 -5.14 -6.93
C GLY A 16 28.23 -6.66 -6.80
N GLY A 17 28.31 -7.43 -7.89
CA GLY A 17 28.56 -8.88 -7.87
C GLY A 17 27.45 -9.76 -7.28
N GLY A 18 26.28 -9.19 -6.98
CA GLY A 18 25.06 -9.96 -6.68
C GLY A 18 24.21 -10.19 -7.93
N LEU A 19 23.21 -11.06 -7.85
CA LEU A 19 22.28 -11.27 -8.96
C LEU A 19 21.29 -10.11 -9.04
N SER A 20 21.25 -9.40 -10.17
CA SER A 20 20.17 -8.46 -10.46
C SER A 20 18.96 -9.14 -11.08
N SER A 21 19.10 -10.27 -11.79
CA SER A 21 17.97 -11.02 -12.36
C SER A 21 18.33 -12.50 -12.55
N LEU A 22 17.35 -13.38 -12.35
CA LEU A 22 17.39 -14.79 -12.76
C LEU A 22 16.08 -15.06 -13.52
N THR A 23 16.15 -15.07 -14.85
CA THR A 23 14.97 -15.21 -15.71
C THR A 23 14.91 -16.58 -16.37
N HIS A 24 13.69 -17.11 -16.50
CA HIS A 24 13.38 -18.27 -17.36
C HIS A 24 12.51 -17.81 -18.53
N ASP A 25 12.88 -18.16 -19.75
CA ASP A 25 12.01 -17.97 -20.93
C ASP A 25 12.02 -19.23 -21.81
N ASP A 26 10.82 -19.78 -22.03
CA ASP A 26 10.56 -20.94 -22.88
C ASP A 26 9.78 -20.58 -24.17
N GLY A 27 9.66 -19.28 -24.46
CA GLY A 27 8.91 -18.75 -25.60
C GLY A 27 7.40 -18.66 -25.37
N ALA A 28 6.86 -19.20 -24.28
CA ALA A 28 5.48 -18.98 -23.85
C ALA A 28 5.36 -17.79 -22.87
N GLY A 29 6.49 -17.25 -22.40
CA GLY A 29 6.55 -16.02 -21.60
C GLY A 29 7.63 -16.08 -20.53
N ALA A 30 8.31 -14.95 -20.32
CA ALA A 30 9.38 -14.84 -19.33
C ALA A 30 8.85 -14.82 -17.88
N LEU A 31 9.50 -15.58 -17.02
CA LEU A 31 9.36 -15.54 -15.57
C LEU A 31 10.65 -14.97 -14.96
N GLU A 32 10.51 -14.03 -14.04
CA GLU A 32 11.57 -13.63 -13.13
C GLU A 32 11.51 -14.52 -11.87
N LEU A 33 12.68 -14.94 -11.39
CA LEU A 33 12.83 -15.78 -10.21
C LEU A 33 13.32 -14.98 -8.98
N LEU A 34 13.72 -13.71 -9.12
CA LEU A 34 14.09 -12.83 -8.00
C LEU A 34 13.03 -11.74 -7.75
N GLN A 35 12.73 -11.44 -6.49
CA GLN A 35 11.88 -10.32 -6.10
C GLN A 35 12.70 -9.05 -5.82
N HIS A 36 13.85 -9.22 -5.17
CA HIS A 36 14.70 -8.16 -4.62
C HIS A 36 16.08 -8.20 -5.28
N ALA A 37 16.17 -7.47 -6.40
CA ALA A 37 17.38 -7.31 -7.20
C ALA A 37 18.60 -6.88 -6.39
N ALA A 38 19.78 -7.44 -6.66
CA ALA A 38 21.04 -6.82 -6.27
C ALA A 38 21.30 -5.57 -7.13
N SER A 39 21.88 -4.54 -6.51
CA SER A 39 22.25 -3.29 -7.18
C SER A 39 23.78 -3.15 -7.30
N ALA A 40 24.24 -1.96 -7.70
CA ALA A 40 25.66 -1.61 -7.65
C ALA A 40 26.19 -1.40 -6.21
N TYR A 41 25.31 -1.10 -5.26
CA TYR A 41 25.65 -0.68 -3.90
C TYR A 41 25.11 -1.61 -2.81
N GLU A 42 24.10 -2.43 -3.12
CA GLU A 42 23.38 -3.22 -2.14
C GLU A 42 23.18 -4.67 -2.62
N PRO A 43 23.28 -5.68 -1.72
CA PRO A 43 23.08 -7.07 -2.08
C PRO A 43 21.60 -7.38 -2.35
N GLY A 44 21.33 -8.33 -3.24
CA GLY A 44 20.00 -8.95 -3.36
C GLY A 44 19.79 -10.00 -2.28
N LEU A 45 18.61 -10.63 -2.23
CA LEU A 45 18.33 -11.67 -1.22
C LEU A 45 18.70 -13.09 -1.68
N PHE A 46 18.93 -13.31 -2.99
CA PHE A 46 19.63 -14.48 -3.49
C PHE A 46 21.10 -14.45 -3.04
N GLY A 47 21.49 -15.40 -2.20
CA GLY A 47 22.86 -15.45 -1.71
C GLY A 47 23.17 -16.63 -0.79
N VAL A 48 24.38 -16.59 -0.26
CA VAL A 48 24.88 -17.51 0.76
C VAL A 48 25.55 -16.70 1.86
N TRP A 49 25.36 -17.16 3.10
CA TRP A 49 25.99 -16.64 4.29
C TRP A 49 26.86 -17.73 4.92
N VAL A 50 28.13 -17.42 5.16
CA VAL A 50 29.02 -18.23 6.00
C VAL A 50 28.89 -17.70 7.42
N ARG A 51 28.72 -18.58 8.42
CA ARG A 51 28.61 -18.16 9.82
C ARG A 51 29.57 -18.92 10.72
N ASP A 52 30.22 -18.19 11.62
CA ASP A 52 30.97 -18.78 12.74
C ASP A 52 30.09 -18.76 13.99
N ARG A 53 29.70 -19.96 14.44
CA ARG A 53 28.81 -20.17 15.58
C ARG A 53 29.42 -19.70 16.90
N ALA A 54 30.75 -19.72 17.02
CA ALA A 54 31.44 -19.36 18.26
C ALA A 54 31.59 -17.85 18.44
N SER A 55 31.89 -17.10 17.37
CA SER A 55 31.98 -15.62 17.42
C SER A 55 30.66 -14.90 17.18
N GLY A 56 29.63 -15.62 16.71
CA GLY A 56 28.32 -15.04 16.37
C GLY A 56 28.29 -14.27 15.04
N ARG A 57 29.39 -14.28 14.28
CA ARG A 57 29.55 -13.52 13.03
C ARG A 57 28.96 -14.26 11.84
N ALA A 58 28.37 -13.49 10.91
CA ALA A 58 27.87 -13.95 9.62
C ALA A 58 28.44 -13.05 8.51
N TRP A 59 28.84 -13.64 7.39
CA TRP A 59 29.38 -12.93 6.23
C TRP A 59 28.60 -13.32 4.96
N PRO A 60 28.05 -12.35 4.19
CA PRO A 60 27.48 -12.63 2.88
C PRO A 60 28.62 -12.94 1.90
N THR A 61 28.43 -13.92 1.02
CA THR A 61 29.46 -14.34 0.04
C THR A 61 29.28 -13.74 -1.35
N LEU A 62 28.21 -12.98 -1.57
CA LEU A 62 27.78 -12.39 -2.84
C LEU A 62 27.16 -11.01 -2.58
N GLY A 63 27.13 -10.16 -3.61
CA GLY A 63 26.57 -8.80 -3.50
C GLY A 63 27.53 -7.77 -2.92
N ALA A 64 27.12 -6.51 -2.96
CA ALA A 64 27.89 -5.40 -2.41
C ALA A 64 28.11 -5.58 -0.89
N GLY A 65 29.22 -5.05 -0.38
CA GLY A 65 29.63 -5.23 1.02
C GLY A 65 30.17 -6.63 1.38
N SER A 66 30.10 -7.63 0.49
CA SER A 66 30.64 -8.99 0.73
C SER A 66 32.18 -9.06 0.73
N GLY A 67 32.85 -8.10 0.09
CA GLY A 67 34.30 -8.13 -0.16
C GLY A 67 34.75 -9.26 -1.08
N ALA A 68 33.83 -10.00 -1.71
CA ALA A 68 34.17 -11.11 -2.59
C ALA A 68 34.73 -10.61 -3.94
N ALA A 69 35.60 -11.38 -4.58
CA ALA A 69 35.91 -11.21 -6.00
C ALA A 69 34.92 -12.07 -6.81
N VAL A 70 34.15 -11.44 -7.71
CA VAL A 70 33.09 -12.10 -8.48
C VAL A 70 33.42 -12.09 -9.97
N THR A 71 33.23 -13.22 -10.65
CA THR A 71 33.49 -13.38 -12.08
C THR A 71 32.35 -14.19 -12.71
N ALA A 72 31.72 -13.66 -13.75
CA ALA A 72 30.73 -14.42 -14.52
C ALA A 72 31.40 -15.50 -15.38
N THR A 73 30.75 -16.63 -15.53
CA THR A 73 31.08 -17.69 -16.50
C THR A 73 30.00 -17.75 -17.58
N ASP A 74 30.21 -18.51 -18.65
CA ASP A 74 29.18 -18.65 -19.71
C ASP A 74 27.86 -19.21 -19.15
N ASP A 75 27.97 -20.10 -18.16
CA ASP A 75 26.92 -20.87 -17.50
C ASP A 75 26.51 -20.36 -16.10
N GLY A 76 27.09 -19.26 -15.59
CA GLY A 76 26.78 -18.76 -14.24
C GLY A 76 27.78 -17.76 -13.66
N LEU A 77 28.26 -18.00 -12.44
CA LEU A 77 29.30 -17.18 -11.80
C LEU A 77 30.13 -17.94 -10.77
N VAL A 78 31.33 -17.42 -10.52
CA VAL A 78 32.21 -17.80 -9.40
C VAL A 78 32.41 -16.57 -8.52
N ALA A 79 32.34 -16.76 -7.20
CA ALA A 79 32.73 -15.78 -6.20
C ALA A 79 33.74 -16.38 -5.22
N THR A 80 34.78 -15.63 -4.87
CA THR A 80 35.78 -16.03 -3.86
C THR A 80 35.96 -14.93 -2.82
N GLY A 81 36.20 -15.31 -1.57
CA GLY A 81 36.38 -14.35 -0.48
C GLY A 81 36.96 -14.99 0.78
N GLY A 82 37.06 -14.20 1.84
CA GLY A 82 37.51 -14.68 3.14
C GLY A 82 37.46 -13.60 4.22
N ALA A 83 37.31 -14.03 5.47
CA ALA A 83 37.31 -13.19 6.66
C ALA A 83 37.76 -14.00 7.88
N ASP A 84 38.42 -13.36 8.84
CA ASP A 84 38.86 -13.96 10.12
C ASP A 84 39.67 -15.28 10.01
N GLY A 85 40.35 -15.55 8.90
CA GLY A 85 41.00 -16.86 8.69
C GLY A 85 40.03 -17.97 8.27
N LEU A 86 38.92 -17.60 7.62
CA LEU A 86 38.15 -18.47 6.73
C LEU A 86 38.38 -17.99 5.30
N ARG A 87 38.50 -18.91 4.34
CA ARG A 87 38.32 -18.64 2.91
C ARG A 87 37.11 -19.37 2.39
N TRP A 88 36.45 -18.82 1.37
CA TRP A 88 35.35 -19.47 0.69
C TRP A 88 35.37 -19.29 -0.81
N ARG A 89 34.79 -20.26 -1.51
CA ARG A 89 34.44 -20.23 -2.93
C ARG A 89 32.98 -20.61 -3.07
N VAL A 90 32.24 -19.81 -3.82
CA VAL A 90 30.86 -20.05 -4.22
C VAL A 90 30.81 -20.12 -5.73
N THR A 91 30.09 -21.09 -6.29
CA THR A 91 29.97 -21.27 -7.74
C THR A 91 28.53 -21.60 -8.09
N LEU A 92 27.89 -20.69 -8.82
CA LEU A 92 26.57 -20.88 -9.42
C LEU A 92 26.75 -21.43 -10.82
N ARG A 93 26.09 -22.54 -11.15
CA ARG A 93 25.94 -23.06 -12.52
C ARG A 93 24.47 -23.22 -12.87
N LEU A 94 24.11 -22.85 -14.08
CA LEU A 94 22.84 -23.13 -14.74
C LEU A 94 22.94 -24.45 -15.51
N HIS A 95 21.86 -25.23 -15.54
CA HIS A 95 21.86 -26.53 -16.21
C HIS A 95 21.48 -26.43 -17.70
N ASP A 96 22.21 -27.12 -18.57
CA ASP A 96 22.07 -26.97 -20.03
C ASP A 96 20.78 -27.55 -20.64
N ALA A 97 20.17 -28.55 -19.99
CA ALA A 97 19.01 -29.27 -20.56
C ALA A 97 17.70 -29.07 -19.78
N ARG A 98 17.73 -28.32 -18.68
CA ARG A 98 16.59 -28.14 -17.75
C ARG A 98 16.70 -26.78 -17.06
N PRO A 99 15.58 -26.15 -16.69
CA PRO A 99 15.59 -24.90 -15.92
C PRO A 99 15.91 -25.18 -14.45
N ALA A 100 17.16 -25.57 -14.20
CA ALA A 100 17.70 -25.90 -12.90
C ALA A 100 19.02 -25.15 -12.68
N TRP A 101 19.35 -24.88 -11.41
CA TRP A 101 20.57 -24.21 -11.01
C TRP A 101 21.19 -24.88 -9.79
N ALA A 102 22.50 -24.71 -9.63
CA ALA A 102 23.26 -25.32 -8.55
C ALA A 102 24.29 -24.35 -8.01
N LEU A 103 24.34 -24.21 -6.69
CA LEU A 103 25.20 -23.29 -5.96
C LEU A 103 26.12 -24.12 -5.05
N ALA A 104 27.31 -24.45 -5.56
CA ALA A 104 28.34 -25.13 -4.79
C ALA A 104 29.05 -24.12 -3.88
N VAL A 105 29.16 -24.47 -2.60
CA VAL A 105 29.85 -23.70 -1.56
C VAL A 105 31.00 -24.54 -0.99
N ARG A 106 32.15 -23.90 -0.83
CA ARG A 106 33.36 -24.45 -0.20
C ARG A 106 33.86 -23.43 0.81
N VAL A 107 34.07 -23.83 2.05
CA VAL A 107 34.62 -22.98 3.13
C VAL A 107 35.77 -23.72 3.80
N THR A 108 36.96 -23.10 3.88
CA THR A 108 38.17 -23.69 4.47
C THR A 108 38.65 -22.82 5.62
N ALA A 109 39.03 -23.45 6.74
CA ALA A 109 39.69 -22.74 7.84
C ALA A 109 41.20 -22.58 7.59
N GLU A 110 41.75 -21.40 7.88
CA GLU A 110 43.15 -21.06 7.68
C GLU A 110 43.91 -20.91 9.01
N GLY A 111 45.13 -21.43 9.07
CA GLY A 111 46.03 -21.21 10.20
C GLY A 111 47.26 -22.13 10.19
N PRO A 112 48.34 -21.76 10.91
CA PRO A 112 49.55 -22.60 11.03
C PRO A 112 49.46 -23.66 12.15
N GLY A 113 48.31 -23.79 12.82
CA GLY A 113 48.15 -24.56 14.06
C GLY A 113 47.56 -25.97 13.86
N THR A 114 48.28 -26.99 14.32
CA THR A 114 47.79 -28.38 14.41
C THR A 114 47.10 -28.69 15.75
N ARG A 115 46.47 -27.70 16.38
CA ARG A 115 45.86 -27.82 17.72
C ARG A 115 44.34 -27.77 17.64
N GLU A 116 43.70 -28.63 18.43
CA GLU A 116 42.24 -28.73 18.59
C GLU A 116 41.57 -27.44 19.09
N ILE A 117 42.36 -26.51 19.65
CA ILE A 117 41.91 -25.19 20.12
C ILE A 117 41.65 -24.22 18.94
N ASP A 118 42.24 -24.49 17.77
CA ASP A 118 42.11 -23.65 16.56
C ASP A 118 40.92 -24.08 15.67
N THR A 119 40.10 -25.04 16.12
CA THR A 119 38.93 -25.56 15.41
C THR A 119 37.75 -24.59 15.48
N ARG A 120 37.14 -24.26 14.34
CA ARG A 120 35.96 -23.38 14.26
C ARG A 120 34.69 -24.15 13.92
N GLU A 121 33.57 -23.73 14.48
CA GLU A 121 32.25 -24.34 14.21
C GLU A 121 31.49 -23.48 13.19
N ILE A 122 31.48 -23.93 11.94
CA ILE A 122 31.02 -23.17 10.79
C ILE A 122 29.74 -23.79 10.23
N ASP A 123 28.72 -22.98 9.96
CA ASP A 123 27.59 -23.38 9.11
C ASP A 123 27.40 -22.43 7.92
N VAL A 124 26.49 -22.83 7.03
CA VAL A 124 26.15 -22.10 5.80
C VAL A 124 24.64 -21.97 5.70
N VAL A 125 24.17 -20.78 5.37
CA VAL A 125 22.77 -20.48 5.08
C VAL A 125 22.63 -20.01 3.64
N HIS A 126 21.80 -20.68 2.85
CA HIS A 126 21.37 -20.17 1.53
C HIS A 126 20.03 -19.45 1.67
N THR A 127 19.89 -18.32 0.99
CA THR A 127 18.65 -17.55 0.87
C THR A 127 18.29 -17.33 -0.60
N HIS A 128 16.99 -17.44 -0.93
CA HIS A 128 16.47 -17.20 -2.27
C HIS A 128 15.03 -16.65 -2.22
N ASP A 129 14.86 -15.43 -2.70
CA ASP A 129 13.61 -14.67 -2.77
C ASP A 129 12.81 -14.98 -4.04
N LEU A 130 12.36 -16.24 -4.16
CA LEU A 130 11.67 -16.74 -5.35
C LEU A 130 10.42 -15.91 -5.71
N ALA A 131 10.42 -15.26 -6.88
CA ALA A 131 9.28 -14.47 -7.38
C ALA A 131 8.27 -15.31 -8.18
N LEU A 132 8.77 -16.16 -9.09
CA LEU A 132 7.97 -17.01 -9.99
C LEU A 132 6.86 -16.26 -10.74
N ALA A 133 7.11 -15.01 -11.11
CA ALA A 133 6.13 -14.10 -11.71
C ALA A 133 6.70 -13.42 -12.96
N THR A 134 5.84 -12.85 -13.80
CA THR A 134 6.33 -12.05 -14.94
C THR A 134 7.18 -10.85 -14.44
N PRO A 135 8.24 -10.45 -15.16
CA PRO A 135 9.06 -9.29 -14.75
C PRO A 135 8.24 -8.01 -14.54
N GLY A 136 7.14 -7.83 -15.30
CA GLY A 136 6.22 -6.72 -15.13
C GLY A 136 5.49 -6.73 -13.79
N ALA A 137 5.07 -7.91 -13.30
CA ALA A 137 4.41 -8.05 -12.00
C ALA A 137 5.35 -7.76 -10.83
N VAL A 138 6.60 -8.27 -10.89
CA VAL A 138 7.64 -7.98 -9.87
C VAL A 138 7.97 -6.48 -9.84
N ARG A 139 8.20 -5.86 -11.01
CA ARG A 139 8.44 -4.42 -11.09
C ARG A 139 7.26 -3.59 -10.57
N ALA A 140 6.03 -4.05 -10.80
CA ALA A 140 4.84 -3.40 -10.27
C ALA A 140 4.85 -3.42 -8.74
N ASN A 141 4.83 -4.60 -8.12
CA ASN A 141 4.83 -4.70 -6.66
C ASN A 141 5.26 -6.09 -6.16
N GLU A 142 6.48 -6.21 -5.63
CA GLU A 142 6.98 -7.47 -5.08
C GLU A 142 6.23 -7.92 -3.81
N LEU A 143 5.73 -6.99 -2.98
CA LEU A 143 4.90 -7.33 -1.82
C LEU A 143 3.62 -8.05 -2.25
N TYR A 144 2.97 -7.57 -3.32
CA TYR A 144 1.78 -8.21 -3.89
C TYR A 144 2.10 -9.58 -4.50
N VAL A 145 3.25 -9.77 -5.14
CA VAL A 145 3.68 -11.08 -5.66
C VAL A 145 3.84 -12.10 -4.52
N SER A 146 4.48 -11.68 -3.41
CA SER A 146 4.63 -12.50 -2.19
C SER A 146 3.31 -12.97 -1.59
N GLN A 147 2.23 -12.17 -1.66
CA GLN A 147 0.92 -12.53 -1.09
C GLN A 147 0.26 -13.78 -1.72
N TYR A 148 0.79 -14.31 -2.84
CA TYR A 148 0.25 -15.44 -3.59
C TYR A 148 1.27 -16.57 -3.83
N LEU A 149 2.44 -16.52 -3.22
CA LEU A 149 3.45 -17.58 -3.28
C LEU A 149 3.20 -18.61 -2.17
N ASP A 150 2.96 -19.87 -2.53
CA ASP A 150 2.78 -20.96 -1.58
C ASP A 150 4.11 -21.67 -1.27
N LEU A 151 4.70 -21.35 -0.10
CA LEU A 151 5.90 -22.01 0.39
C LEU A 151 5.52 -23.23 1.23
N THR A 152 5.82 -24.42 0.72
CA THR A 152 5.55 -25.71 1.34
C THR A 152 6.87 -26.41 1.69
N PRO A 153 7.13 -26.77 2.97
CA PRO A 153 8.26 -27.61 3.33
C PRO A 153 8.02 -29.06 2.88
N LEU A 154 9.05 -29.68 2.30
CA LEU A 154 9.06 -31.06 1.83
C LEU A 154 10.18 -31.84 2.52
N GLU A 155 9.86 -33.01 3.07
CA GLU A 155 10.84 -33.89 3.73
C GLU A 155 11.73 -34.60 2.71
N GLY A 156 12.90 -34.02 2.43
CA GLY A 156 13.88 -34.51 1.46
C GLY A 156 14.87 -35.54 2.01
N PRO A 157 15.77 -36.08 1.16
CA PRO A 157 16.80 -37.05 1.57
C PRO A 157 17.78 -36.53 2.63
N THR A 158 17.86 -35.21 2.77
CA THR A 158 18.81 -34.45 3.59
C THR A 158 18.08 -33.55 4.59
N GLY A 159 16.82 -33.85 4.92
CA GLY A 159 15.95 -32.97 5.71
C GLY A 159 15.12 -32.04 4.82
N VAL A 160 14.63 -30.94 5.38
CA VAL A 160 13.64 -30.07 4.73
C VAL A 160 14.21 -29.39 3.48
N ALA A 161 13.51 -29.56 2.38
CA ALA A 161 13.58 -28.72 1.19
C ALA A 161 12.35 -27.79 1.13
N LEU A 162 12.41 -26.70 0.37
CA LEU A 162 11.30 -25.77 0.21
C LEU A 162 10.79 -25.78 -1.22
N ALA A 163 9.51 -26.04 -1.41
CA ALA A 163 8.79 -25.82 -2.66
C ALA A 163 8.05 -24.48 -2.59
N VAL A 164 8.13 -23.68 -3.64
CA VAL A 164 7.45 -22.39 -3.78
C VAL A 164 6.59 -22.46 -5.04
N ARG A 165 5.29 -22.22 -4.92
CA ARG A 165 4.33 -22.22 -6.04
C ARG A 165 3.68 -20.86 -6.22
N GLN A 166 3.63 -20.32 -7.43
CA GLN A 166 2.86 -19.11 -7.70
C GLN A 166 1.38 -19.45 -7.96
N ASN A 167 0.51 -19.01 -7.06
CA ASN A 167 -0.91 -19.32 -7.12
C ASN A 167 -1.70 -18.40 -8.07
N GLN A 168 -1.18 -17.22 -8.42
CA GLN A 168 -1.74 -16.42 -9.51
C GLN A 168 -1.24 -16.90 -10.87
N PRO A 169 -2.11 -17.14 -11.87
CA PRO A 169 -1.68 -17.67 -13.16
C PRO A 169 -0.77 -16.69 -13.91
N GLN A 170 0.45 -17.13 -14.22
CA GLN A 170 1.43 -16.40 -15.03
C GLN A 170 1.29 -16.85 -16.49
N GLY A 171 0.60 -16.06 -17.32
CA GLY A 171 0.28 -16.47 -18.70
C GLY A 171 -0.60 -17.74 -18.76
N GLY A 172 -1.45 -17.95 -17.75
CA GLY A 172 -2.30 -19.15 -17.62
C GLY A 172 -1.63 -20.36 -16.94
N ARG A 173 -0.35 -20.25 -16.53
CA ARG A 173 0.43 -21.31 -15.87
C ARG A 173 0.65 -21.04 -14.38
N HIS A 174 0.88 -22.08 -13.59
CA HIS A 174 1.20 -21.98 -12.16
C HIS A 174 2.62 -22.48 -11.88
N PRO A 175 3.66 -21.64 -12.10
CA PRO A 175 5.04 -22.10 -11.93
C PRO A 175 5.35 -22.49 -10.48
N LEU A 176 6.14 -23.56 -10.33
CA LEU A 176 6.63 -24.07 -9.05
C LEU A 176 8.15 -24.21 -9.12
N ALA A 177 8.87 -23.83 -8.07
CA ALA A 177 10.28 -24.14 -7.91
C ALA A 177 10.56 -24.85 -6.59
N VAL A 178 11.51 -25.78 -6.60
CA VAL A 178 12.04 -26.41 -5.37
C VAL A 178 13.47 -25.93 -5.12
N VAL A 179 13.84 -25.78 -3.85
CA VAL A 179 15.20 -25.47 -3.38
C VAL A 179 15.58 -26.45 -2.27
N ALA A 180 16.77 -27.05 -2.38
CA ALA A 180 17.27 -28.10 -1.48
C ALA A 180 18.79 -28.03 -1.28
N ALA A 181 19.34 -28.78 -0.33
CA ALA A 181 20.78 -28.93 -0.09
C ALA A 181 21.23 -30.40 -0.12
N ASP A 182 22.44 -30.66 -0.59
CA ASP A 182 23.07 -32.01 -0.58
C ASP A 182 23.59 -32.45 0.80
N ARG A 183 23.55 -31.54 1.79
CA ARG A 183 23.94 -31.74 3.18
C ARG A 183 22.71 -31.57 4.09
N GLN A 184 22.75 -32.21 5.26
CA GLN A 184 21.66 -32.16 6.24
C GLN A 184 21.22 -30.71 6.54
N VAL A 185 19.96 -30.39 6.27
CA VAL A 185 19.31 -29.13 6.66
C VAL A 185 18.83 -29.25 8.12
N VAL A 186 19.18 -28.26 8.95
CA VAL A 186 18.85 -28.21 10.38
C VAL A 186 17.97 -27.01 10.76
N GLY A 187 17.83 -26.03 9.86
CA GLY A 187 16.96 -24.87 10.05
C GLY A 187 16.45 -24.33 8.72
N TRP A 188 15.26 -23.73 8.71
CA TRP A 188 14.67 -23.11 7.51
C TRP A 188 13.72 -21.95 7.84
N ALA A 189 13.41 -21.13 6.85
CA ALA A 189 12.36 -20.10 6.91
C ALA A 189 11.78 -19.85 5.50
N THR A 190 10.61 -19.20 5.44
CA THR A 190 9.89 -18.91 4.17
C THR A 190 9.63 -17.42 3.90
N ASP A 191 9.98 -16.53 4.82
CA ASP A 191 9.82 -15.08 4.64
C ASP A 191 10.98 -14.32 5.31
N ALA A 192 11.41 -13.23 4.68
CA ALA A 192 12.54 -12.42 5.10
C ALA A 192 12.31 -11.73 6.46
N LEU A 193 11.07 -11.45 6.85
CA LEU A 193 10.71 -10.95 8.19
C LEU A 193 11.09 -11.95 9.29
N ALA A 194 10.99 -13.26 9.03
CA ALA A 194 11.37 -14.30 9.97
C ALA A 194 12.89 -14.53 10.08
N VAL A 195 13.68 -13.99 9.13
CA VAL A 195 15.13 -14.13 9.07
C VAL A 195 15.85 -12.87 9.56
N HIS A 196 15.43 -11.70 9.07
CA HIS A 196 16.07 -10.40 9.34
C HIS A 196 15.39 -9.63 10.49
N GLY A 197 14.12 -9.91 10.76
CA GLY A 197 13.31 -9.14 11.71
C GLY A 197 13.16 -7.67 11.34
N LEU A 198 12.70 -6.86 12.31
CA LEU A 198 12.55 -5.41 12.15
C LEU A 198 13.76 -4.61 12.66
N ALA A 199 14.61 -5.22 13.51
CA ALA A 199 15.80 -4.56 14.08
C ALA A 199 16.82 -4.13 13.01
N GLY A 200 16.90 -4.88 11.90
CA GLY A 200 17.73 -4.54 10.74
C GLY A 200 17.33 -3.25 10.02
N ARG A 201 16.14 -2.68 10.28
CA ARG A 201 15.74 -1.38 9.69
C ARG A 201 16.53 -0.19 10.25
N ALA A 202 17.11 -0.32 11.45
CA ALA A 202 17.94 0.71 12.06
C ALA A 202 19.40 0.23 12.21
N ASP A 203 19.73 -0.44 13.32
CA ASP A 203 21.12 -0.69 13.74
C ASP A 203 21.48 -2.20 13.76
N GLY A 204 20.53 -3.10 13.44
CA GLY A 204 20.70 -4.54 13.55
C GLY A 204 21.45 -5.20 12.37
N PRO A 205 22.17 -6.32 12.61
CA PRO A 205 22.73 -7.13 11.52
C PRO A 205 21.63 -7.78 10.68
N LEU A 206 21.86 -7.95 9.38
CA LEU A 206 20.91 -8.61 8.48
C LEU A 206 20.71 -10.10 8.81
N LEU A 207 21.75 -10.81 9.24
CA LEU A 207 21.64 -12.20 9.69
C LEU A 207 22.46 -12.40 10.96
N THR A 208 21.90 -13.14 11.92
CA THR A 208 22.58 -13.53 13.16
C THR A 208 23.08 -14.97 13.08
N ALA A 209 23.91 -15.39 14.05
CA ALA A 209 24.29 -16.80 14.22
C ALA A 209 23.22 -17.66 14.92
N ALA A 210 22.02 -17.14 15.20
CA ALA A 210 20.91 -17.94 15.71
C ALA A 210 20.42 -18.94 14.65
N ASP A 211 19.86 -20.07 15.08
CA ASP A 211 19.26 -21.03 14.16
C ASP A 211 18.02 -20.44 13.47
N LEU A 212 17.82 -20.80 12.19
CA LEU A 212 16.61 -20.42 11.48
C LEU A 212 15.38 -21.07 12.16
N PRO A 213 14.24 -20.35 12.24
CA PRO A 213 13.12 -20.71 13.12
C PRO A 213 12.43 -22.04 12.78
N SER A 214 12.70 -22.63 11.61
CA SER A 214 12.07 -23.85 11.10
C SER A 214 10.54 -23.74 11.07
N ARG A 215 10.06 -22.53 10.72
CA ARG A 215 8.65 -22.15 10.70
C ARG A 215 8.31 -21.57 9.34
N ARG A 216 7.17 -22.01 8.80
CA ARG A 216 6.49 -21.37 7.67
C ARG A 216 5.86 -20.07 8.18
N LEU A 217 6.16 -18.98 7.49
CA LEU A 217 5.52 -17.67 7.57
C LEU A 217 5.15 -17.27 6.14
N GLN A 218 3.87 -16.99 5.92
CA GLN A 218 3.32 -16.50 4.66
C GLN A 218 3.02 -15.02 4.80
N HIS A 219 3.94 -14.20 4.30
CA HIS A 219 3.93 -12.76 4.48
C HIS A 219 4.46 -12.08 3.20
N GLU A 220 4.76 -10.79 3.26
CA GLU A 220 4.97 -9.97 2.05
C GLU A 220 6.44 -9.88 1.58
N HIS A 221 7.37 -10.69 2.11
CA HIS A 221 8.76 -10.75 1.66
C HIS A 221 9.22 -12.21 1.52
N THR A 222 8.59 -12.96 0.61
CA THR A 222 8.86 -14.40 0.39
C THR A 222 10.36 -14.69 0.25
N LEU A 223 10.88 -15.61 1.08
CA LEU A 223 12.30 -15.96 1.14
C LEU A 223 12.47 -17.44 1.51
N ALA A 224 12.84 -18.28 0.56
CA ALA A 224 13.27 -19.64 0.84
C ALA A 224 14.67 -19.61 1.47
N ALA A 225 14.76 -19.90 2.77
CA ALA A 225 16.03 -19.94 3.51
C ALA A 225 16.32 -21.35 4.04
N LEU A 226 17.53 -21.86 3.82
CA LEU A 226 18.00 -23.19 4.24
C LEU A 226 19.33 -23.10 4.98
N GLN A 227 19.38 -23.58 6.21
CA GLN A 227 20.58 -23.70 7.04
C GLN A 227 21.04 -25.15 7.09
N VAL A 228 22.29 -25.44 6.72
CA VAL A 228 22.87 -26.78 6.86
C VAL A 228 23.47 -27.02 8.24
N ALA A 229 23.63 -28.30 8.60
CA ALA A 229 24.27 -28.73 9.84
C ALA A 229 25.70 -28.17 9.95
N PRO A 230 26.08 -27.59 11.12
CA PRO A 230 27.41 -27.05 11.34
C PRO A 230 28.49 -28.13 11.22
N ALA A 231 29.66 -27.72 10.73
CA ALA A 231 30.87 -28.52 10.69
C ALA A 231 31.94 -27.89 11.58
N ARG A 232 32.67 -28.74 12.32
CA ARG A 232 33.90 -28.34 12.97
C ARG A 232 35.03 -28.46 11.97
N LEU A 233 35.74 -27.36 11.73
CA LEU A 233 36.85 -27.26 10.79
C LEU A 233 38.14 -26.92 11.55
N ALA A 234 39.09 -27.85 11.58
CA ALA A 234 40.48 -27.55 11.92
C ALA A 234 41.18 -26.84 10.74
N PRO A 235 42.31 -26.16 10.96
CA PRO A 235 43.06 -25.51 9.87
C PRO A 235 43.40 -26.46 8.72
N GLY A 236 42.99 -26.10 7.51
CA GLY A 236 43.12 -26.91 6.29
C GLY A 236 41.93 -27.83 6.00
N GLU A 237 40.97 -27.99 6.91
CA GLU A 237 39.72 -28.73 6.66
C GLU A 237 38.68 -27.87 5.94
N GLU A 238 37.77 -28.53 5.20
CA GLU A 238 36.80 -27.88 4.32
C GLU A 238 35.35 -28.32 4.61
N LEU A 239 34.45 -27.34 4.69
CA LEU A 239 33.01 -27.52 4.59
C LEU A 239 32.57 -27.41 3.13
N ALA A 240 32.16 -28.55 2.56
CA ALA A 240 31.54 -28.65 1.26
C ALA A 240 30.01 -28.78 1.37
N VAL A 241 29.28 -28.01 0.55
CA VAL A 241 27.82 -28.00 0.38
C VAL A 241 27.48 -27.71 -1.08
N THR A 242 26.35 -28.23 -1.57
CA THR A 242 25.71 -27.82 -2.82
C THR A 242 24.24 -27.57 -2.55
N PHE A 243 23.78 -26.33 -2.78
CA PHE A 243 22.36 -26.03 -2.86
C PHE A 243 21.91 -26.22 -4.31
N ALA A 244 20.72 -26.77 -4.53
CA ALA A 244 20.18 -27.02 -5.87
C ALA A 244 18.75 -26.55 -5.97
N GLY A 245 18.40 -25.98 -7.12
CA GLY A 245 17.04 -25.57 -7.44
C GLY A 245 16.59 -26.05 -8.81
N LEU A 246 15.27 -26.26 -8.94
CA LEU A 246 14.62 -26.71 -10.16
C LEU A 246 13.28 -25.98 -10.31
N LEU A 247 13.08 -25.35 -11.47
CA LEU A 247 11.81 -24.78 -11.89
C LEU A 247 10.98 -25.82 -12.67
N VAL A 248 9.69 -25.85 -12.39
CA VAL A 248 8.64 -26.48 -13.17
C VAL A 248 7.75 -25.34 -13.70
N PRO A 249 7.79 -24.99 -14.99
CA PRO A 249 7.08 -23.83 -15.53
C PRO A 249 5.55 -23.86 -15.39
N ASP A 250 4.95 -25.04 -15.18
CA ASP A 250 3.53 -25.19 -14.85
C ASP A 250 3.29 -26.37 -13.91
N HIS A 251 2.66 -26.09 -12.77
CA HIS A 251 2.26 -27.04 -11.73
C HIS A 251 0.82 -26.73 -11.28
N PRO A 252 -0.19 -27.12 -12.08
CA PRO A 252 -1.58 -26.70 -11.86
C PRO A 252 -2.19 -27.29 -10.57
N SER A 253 -1.68 -28.42 -10.09
CA SER A 253 -2.04 -28.99 -8.78
C SER A 253 -1.42 -28.23 -7.60
N THR A 254 -2.03 -28.37 -6.43
CA THR A 254 -1.42 -28.01 -5.14
C THR A 254 -0.10 -28.73 -4.94
N THR A 255 0.85 -28.13 -4.22
CA THR A 255 2.04 -28.84 -3.74
C THR A 255 1.65 -29.95 -2.75
N THR A 256 2.30 -31.11 -2.84
CA THR A 256 2.03 -32.31 -2.07
C THR A 256 3.33 -32.99 -1.60
N PRO A 257 3.28 -33.93 -0.64
CA PRO A 257 4.46 -34.70 -0.25
C PRO A 257 5.12 -35.51 -1.39
N ASP A 258 4.38 -35.86 -2.45
CA ASP A 258 4.93 -36.60 -3.61
C ASP A 258 5.90 -35.73 -4.44
N ASP A 259 5.79 -34.41 -4.36
CA ASP A 259 6.68 -33.45 -5.05
C ASP A 259 8.11 -33.46 -4.50
N VAL A 260 8.39 -34.22 -3.43
CA VAL A 260 9.74 -34.65 -3.06
C VAL A 260 10.48 -35.37 -4.20
N ALA A 261 9.77 -35.89 -5.21
CA ALA A 261 10.38 -36.35 -6.46
C ALA A 261 11.17 -35.24 -7.16
N LEU A 262 10.63 -34.01 -7.22
CA LEU A 262 11.29 -32.83 -7.78
C LEU A 262 12.53 -32.44 -6.95
N VAL A 263 12.45 -32.56 -5.63
CA VAL A 263 13.60 -32.34 -4.72
C VAL A 263 14.76 -33.30 -5.03
N ARG A 264 14.47 -34.59 -5.24
CA ARG A 264 15.49 -35.59 -5.64
C ARG A 264 16.06 -35.29 -7.02
N GLU A 265 15.23 -34.84 -7.95
CA GLU A 265 15.67 -34.43 -9.29
C GLU A 265 16.59 -33.20 -9.22
N ALA A 266 16.22 -32.15 -8.48
CA ALA A 266 17.04 -30.95 -8.28
C ALA A 266 18.42 -31.30 -7.73
N LEU A 267 18.48 -32.12 -6.68
CA LEU A 267 19.76 -32.60 -6.10
C LEU A 267 20.58 -33.42 -7.10
N ALA A 268 19.94 -34.27 -7.92
CA ALA A 268 20.63 -35.07 -8.93
C ALA A 268 21.22 -34.20 -10.07
N LEU A 269 20.47 -33.21 -10.55
CA LEU A 269 20.89 -32.22 -11.54
C LEU A 269 22.01 -31.32 -10.99
N GLY A 270 21.87 -30.84 -9.75
CA GLY A 270 22.91 -30.03 -9.10
C GLY A 270 24.21 -30.79 -8.89
N ALA A 271 24.13 -32.06 -8.48
CA ALA A 271 25.30 -32.93 -8.43
C ALA A 271 25.86 -33.27 -9.84
N ALA A 272 25.05 -33.22 -10.90
CA ALA A 272 25.52 -33.43 -12.28
C ALA A 272 26.27 -32.20 -12.85
N ALA A 273 25.83 -30.98 -12.52
CA ALA A 273 26.46 -29.72 -12.95
C ALA A 273 27.95 -29.57 -12.54
N PHE A 274 28.40 -30.35 -11.56
CA PHE A 274 29.79 -30.37 -11.08
C PHE A 274 30.52 -31.72 -11.34
N ARG A 275 29.93 -32.65 -12.10
CA ARG A 275 30.60 -33.91 -12.49
C ARG A 275 31.43 -33.71 -13.77
N GLY A 276 32.75 -33.81 -13.64
CA GLY A 276 33.69 -33.87 -14.78
C GLY A 276 34.68 -32.71 -14.90
N GLY A 277 34.55 -31.67 -14.06
CA GLY A 277 35.54 -30.60 -13.96
C GLY A 277 36.89 -31.09 -13.44
N SER A 278 37.98 -30.42 -13.81
CA SER A 278 39.30 -30.77 -13.28
C SER A 278 39.44 -30.39 -11.81
N VAL A 279 40.40 -30.97 -11.09
CA VAL A 279 40.70 -30.61 -9.67
C VAL A 279 41.06 -29.12 -9.50
N ALA A 280 41.45 -28.42 -10.58
CA ALA A 280 41.69 -26.98 -10.56
C ALA A 280 40.39 -26.13 -10.61
N GLU A 281 39.25 -26.66 -11.06
CA GLU A 281 37.97 -25.93 -11.03
C GLU A 281 37.37 -25.84 -9.62
N THR A 282 37.78 -26.75 -8.72
CA THR A 282 37.26 -26.88 -7.36
C THR A 282 38.22 -26.37 -6.28
N ALA A 283 39.44 -25.97 -6.64
CA ALA A 283 40.41 -25.41 -5.71
C ALA A 283 40.05 -23.98 -5.27
N ILE A 284 40.28 -23.66 -4.00
CA ILE A 284 40.31 -22.28 -3.53
C ILE A 284 41.71 -21.72 -3.79
N ASP A 285 41.90 -21.13 -4.96
CA ASP A 285 43.12 -20.39 -5.31
C ASP A 285 43.37 -19.22 -4.33
N PRO A 286 44.63 -18.81 -4.12
CA PRO A 286 44.94 -17.60 -3.37
C PRO A 286 44.42 -16.36 -4.12
N PRO A 287 44.02 -15.28 -3.42
CA PRO A 287 43.39 -14.08 -4.00
C PRO A 287 44.30 -13.21 -4.90
N GLN A 288 45.45 -13.75 -5.36
CA GLN A 288 46.39 -13.09 -6.27
C GLN A 288 46.46 -13.74 -7.66
N SER A 289 45.79 -14.88 -7.88
CA SER A 289 45.84 -15.63 -9.15
C SER A 289 44.52 -15.65 -9.94
N ALA A 290 43.58 -14.76 -9.61
CA ALA A 290 42.52 -14.41 -10.57
C ALA A 290 43.15 -13.68 -11.77
N GLY A 291 42.79 -14.11 -12.99
CA GLY A 291 43.14 -13.38 -14.21
C GLY A 291 42.60 -11.94 -14.18
N ALA A 292 43.20 -11.07 -15.01
CA ALA A 292 43.15 -9.60 -15.04
C ALA A 292 41.94 -8.82 -14.47
N ASP A 293 40.73 -9.38 -14.45
CA ASP A 293 39.46 -8.72 -14.17
C ASP A 293 38.84 -9.05 -12.79
N GLY A 294 39.31 -10.09 -12.09
CA GLY A 294 38.72 -10.59 -10.84
C GLY A 294 39.17 -9.87 -9.56
N ARG A 295 38.84 -8.59 -9.38
CA ARG A 295 39.17 -7.83 -8.15
C ARG A 295 38.11 -8.02 -7.05
N PRO A 296 38.49 -7.94 -5.75
CA PRO A 296 37.52 -7.85 -4.65
C PRO A 296 36.59 -6.64 -4.83
N LEU A 297 35.29 -6.85 -4.58
CA LEU A 297 34.29 -5.79 -4.56
C LEU A 297 34.61 -4.79 -3.44
N ALA A 298 34.75 -3.52 -3.77
CA ALA A 298 34.87 -2.46 -2.78
C ALA A 298 33.55 -2.23 -2.03
N GLY A 299 33.65 -1.77 -0.78
CA GLY A 299 32.48 -1.35 0.00
C GLY A 299 31.79 -0.12 -0.59
N SER A 300 30.58 0.14 -0.10
CA SER A 300 29.78 1.30 -0.47
C SER A 300 29.42 2.14 0.76
N ALA A 301 29.16 3.43 0.54
CA ALA A 301 28.55 4.30 1.54
C ALA A 301 27.14 3.82 1.99
N TYR A 302 26.51 2.88 1.26
CA TYR A 302 25.28 2.18 1.64
C TYR A 302 25.49 0.91 2.48
N ASP A 303 26.72 0.48 2.77
CA ASP A 303 26.97 -0.67 3.65
C ASP A 303 26.47 -0.40 5.09
N ARG A 304 26.08 -1.46 5.81
CA ARG A 304 25.64 -1.35 7.22
C ARG A 304 26.79 -0.88 8.12
N GLY A 305 26.50 0.02 9.06
CA GLY A 305 27.52 0.69 9.88
C GLY A 305 28.21 1.87 9.19
N ARG A 306 27.78 2.26 7.98
CA ARG A 306 28.23 3.50 7.31
C ARG A 306 27.30 4.69 7.53
N GLU A 307 26.09 4.47 8.02
CA GLU A 307 25.19 5.54 8.48
C GLU A 307 25.80 6.45 9.56
N LEU A 308 25.30 7.68 9.66
CA LEU A 308 25.61 8.59 10.76
C LEU A 308 25.01 8.02 12.04
N ALA A 309 25.85 7.66 13.00
CA ALA A 309 25.40 7.17 14.29
C ALA A 309 24.64 8.28 15.05
N VAL A 310 23.37 8.03 15.38
CA VAL A 310 22.53 8.97 16.15
C VAL A 310 22.10 8.37 17.48
N ARG A 311 21.93 9.23 18.48
CA ARG A 311 21.29 8.90 19.76
C ARG A 311 19.80 9.23 19.71
N ASP A 312 19.05 8.69 20.66
CA ASP A 312 17.67 9.11 20.89
C ASP A 312 17.68 10.47 21.64
N LEU A 313 16.62 11.28 21.47
CA LEU A 313 16.47 12.57 22.14
C LEU A 313 15.73 12.40 23.47
N ALA A 314 16.15 13.15 24.49
CA ALA A 314 15.41 13.22 25.76
C ALA A 314 14.12 14.05 25.61
N GLU A 315 13.15 13.89 26.53
CA GLU A 315 11.85 14.57 26.43
C GLU A 315 11.95 16.10 26.57
N ASP A 316 12.93 16.61 27.31
CA ASP A 316 13.24 18.04 27.40
C ASP A 316 13.82 18.57 26.06
N GLU A 317 14.74 17.83 25.44
CA GLU A 317 15.24 18.15 24.09
C GLU A 317 14.13 18.15 23.02
N LEU A 318 13.14 17.26 23.15
CA LEU A 318 11.95 17.25 22.31
C LEU A 318 11.04 18.46 22.62
N ALA A 319 10.88 18.83 23.89
CA ALA A 319 10.06 19.98 24.30
C ALA A 319 10.66 21.32 23.84
N ASP A 320 11.99 21.44 23.82
CA ASP A 320 12.70 22.60 23.24
C ASP A 320 12.48 22.72 21.72
N ARG A 321 12.35 21.58 21.00
CA ARG A 321 12.18 21.53 19.53
C ARG A 321 10.72 21.63 19.07
N TRP A 322 9.78 21.19 19.91
CA TRP A 322 8.33 21.25 19.71
C TRP A 322 7.64 21.87 20.95
N PRO A 323 7.84 23.18 21.18
CA PRO A 323 7.30 23.86 22.36
C PRO A 323 5.77 23.98 22.30
N GLY A 324 5.11 23.76 23.44
CA GLY A 324 3.65 23.91 23.58
C GLY A 324 3.00 22.67 24.19
N ARG A 325 1.67 22.56 24.03
CA ARG A 325 0.92 21.38 24.50
C ARG A 325 1.04 20.25 23.48
N TRP A 326 1.64 19.15 23.88
CA TRP A 326 1.54 17.88 23.17
C TRP A 326 0.14 17.27 23.36
N ARG A 327 -0.43 16.76 22.27
CA ARG A 327 -1.71 16.04 22.22
C ARG A 327 -1.46 14.58 21.85
N LEU A 328 -2.37 13.69 22.27
CA LEU A 328 -2.40 12.28 21.85
C LEU A 328 -1.03 11.60 21.98
N VAL A 329 -0.43 11.72 23.17
CA VAL A 329 0.90 11.23 23.49
C VAL A 329 0.88 9.70 23.57
N GLU A 330 1.62 9.04 22.70
CA GLU A 330 1.81 7.59 22.67
C GLU A 330 3.09 7.21 23.42
N ARG A 331 3.00 6.19 24.28
CA ARG A 331 4.12 5.61 25.02
C ARG A 331 4.12 4.09 24.86
N ASP A 332 5.28 3.45 25.04
CA ASP A 332 5.35 2.00 25.17
C ASP A 332 4.97 1.53 26.59
N ASP A 333 5.06 0.21 26.80
CA ASP A 333 4.66 -0.44 28.04
C ASP A 333 5.63 -0.13 29.20
N ASP A 334 6.87 0.28 28.89
CA ASP A 334 7.88 0.76 29.85
C ASP A 334 7.77 2.28 30.10
N GLY A 335 6.89 2.96 29.35
CA GLY A 335 6.59 4.39 29.47
C GLY A 335 7.46 5.32 28.61
N ALA A 336 8.33 4.80 27.74
CA ALA A 336 9.13 5.62 26.83
C ALA A 336 8.26 6.27 25.73
N LEU A 337 8.63 7.49 25.32
CA LEU A 337 7.87 8.30 24.38
C LEU A 337 8.02 7.80 22.94
N LEU A 338 6.88 7.52 22.29
CA LEU A 338 6.83 6.97 20.93
C LEU A 338 6.41 8.00 19.87
N SER A 339 5.34 8.74 20.13
CA SER A 339 4.88 9.82 19.25
C SER A 339 3.94 10.79 19.96
N PHE A 340 3.74 11.97 19.39
CA PHE A 340 2.76 12.95 19.84
C PHE A 340 2.36 13.88 18.68
N PHE A 341 1.27 14.63 18.87
CA PHE A 341 0.90 15.74 17.98
C PHE A 341 1.25 17.07 18.64
N ALA A 342 1.91 17.96 17.90
CA ALA A 342 2.27 19.31 18.35
C ALA A 342 1.83 20.32 17.28
N GLY A 343 0.82 21.14 17.58
CA GLY A 343 0.11 21.90 16.55
C GLY A 343 -0.51 20.97 15.51
N ASP A 344 -0.18 21.19 14.24
CA ASP A 344 -0.55 20.34 13.10
C ASP A 344 0.55 19.29 12.75
N GLU A 345 1.70 19.27 13.43
CA GLU A 345 2.74 18.26 13.24
C GLU A 345 2.42 16.96 13.99
N HIS A 346 2.65 15.80 13.34
CA HIS A 346 2.77 14.51 14.02
C HIS A 346 4.25 14.13 14.14
N VAL A 347 4.73 14.02 15.38
CA VAL A 347 6.15 13.77 15.73
C VAL A 347 6.32 12.31 16.17
N VAL A 348 7.36 11.66 15.67
CA VAL A 348 7.68 10.23 15.83
C VAL A 348 9.12 10.08 16.32
N THR A 349 9.33 9.28 17.36
CA THR A 349 10.69 9.00 17.89
C THR A 349 11.33 7.81 17.20
N ARG A 350 12.67 7.75 17.23
CA ARG A 350 13.47 6.61 16.76
C ARG A 350 13.07 5.27 17.39
N ALA A 351 12.58 5.29 18.63
CA ALA A 351 12.03 4.11 19.30
C ALA A 351 10.75 3.59 18.62
N LYS A 352 9.81 4.47 18.26
CA LYS A 352 8.58 4.06 17.57
C LYS A 352 8.84 3.49 16.19
N GLU A 353 9.78 4.06 15.43
CA GLU A 353 10.17 3.51 14.12
C GLU A 353 10.76 2.10 14.20
N ARG A 354 11.31 1.69 15.35
CA ARG A 354 11.78 0.31 15.58
C ARG A 354 10.66 -0.65 16.01
N ALA A 355 9.55 -0.13 16.54
CA ALA A 355 8.47 -0.88 17.16
C ALA A 355 7.24 -1.12 16.25
N VAL A 356 7.22 -0.54 15.04
CA VAL A 356 6.15 -0.72 14.04
C VAL A 356 6.53 -1.75 12.97
N LEU A 357 5.56 -2.49 12.42
CA LEU A 357 5.80 -3.37 11.27
C LEU A 357 6.21 -2.56 10.02
N ARG A 358 5.36 -1.59 9.66
CA ARG A 358 5.49 -0.77 8.43
C ARG A 358 6.13 0.60 8.78
N PRO A 359 7.22 1.03 8.10
CA PRO A 359 8.00 2.22 8.45
C PRO A 359 7.24 3.51 8.22
N HIS A 360 7.51 4.54 9.03
CA HIS A 360 6.82 5.83 8.93
C HIS A 360 7.15 6.55 7.61
N GLY A 361 6.11 7.02 6.93
CA GLY A 361 6.25 7.76 5.68
C GLY A 361 5.05 8.64 5.37
N THR A 362 5.25 9.62 4.50
CA THR A 362 4.23 10.62 4.13
C THR A 362 4.32 10.92 2.62
N ILE A 363 3.18 11.04 1.94
CA ILE A 363 3.12 11.46 0.53
C ILE A 363 2.80 12.94 0.48
N LEU A 364 3.59 13.70 -0.29
CA LEU A 364 3.53 15.15 -0.45
C LEU A 364 3.26 15.49 -1.92
N ARG A 365 2.46 16.54 -2.19
CA ARG A 365 1.96 16.90 -3.54
C ARG A 365 1.96 18.43 -3.76
N THR A 366 2.42 18.91 -4.92
CA THR A 366 2.24 20.32 -5.36
C THR A 366 0.90 20.53 -6.06
N GLY A 367 0.38 21.76 -6.07
CA GLY A 367 -0.87 22.15 -6.75
C GLY A 367 -2.00 22.53 -5.81
N ASP A 368 -2.70 23.61 -6.14
CA ASP A 368 -3.71 24.32 -5.33
C ASP A 368 -5.17 24.02 -5.76
N ARG A 369 -5.39 22.88 -6.41
CA ARG A 369 -6.71 22.48 -6.94
C ARG A 369 -7.11 21.09 -6.49
N ALA A 370 -8.41 20.82 -6.57
CA ALA A 370 -8.99 19.49 -6.39
C ALA A 370 -9.26 18.79 -7.74
N GLU A 371 -8.60 19.24 -8.80
CA GLU A 371 -8.70 18.74 -10.17
C GLU A 371 -7.36 18.13 -10.63
N PRO A 372 -7.38 17.13 -11.54
CA PRO A 372 -6.18 16.55 -12.14
C PRO A 372 -5.26 17.59 -12.79
N ASP A 373 -3.96 17.46 -12.51
CA ASP A 373 -2.94 18.34 -13.05
C ASP A 373 -1.70 17.52 -13.49
N PRO A 374 -1.39 17.47 -14.81
CA PRO A 374 -0.23 16.73 -15.31
C PRO A 374 1.11 17.39 -14.93
N GLU A 375 1.13 18.64 -14.50
CA GLU A 375 2.33 19.34 -14.05
C GLU A 375 2.65 19.09 -12.57
N SER A 376 1.67 18.64 -11.79
CA SER A 376 1.81 18.37 -10.36
C SER A 376 2.96 17.40 -10.05
N LEU A 377 3.73 17.73 -9.02
CA LEU A 377 4.80 16.89 -8.50
C LEU A 377 4.29 16.14 -7.28
N THR A 378 4.53 14.83 -7.24
CA THR A 378 4.23 14.00 -6.06
C THR A 378 5.49 13.26 -5.62
N THR A 379 5.83 13.34 -4.34
CA THR A 379 6.97 12.65 -3.72
C THR A 379 6.56 11.95 -2.43
N THR A 380 7.38 11.02 -1.97
CA THR A 380 7.20 10.29 -0.72
C THR A 380 8.41 10.55 0.17
N ALA A 381 8.17 11.07 1.37
CA ALA A 381 9.19 11.27 2.40
C ALA A 381 9.10 10.10 3.40
N TRP A 382 10.23 9.43 3.65
CA TRP A 382 10.33 8.31 4.58
C TRP A 382 11.21 8.65 5.78
N MET A 383 10.83 8.16 6.97
CA MET A 383 11.60 8.38 8.19
C MET A 383 13.04 7.86 8.08
N ALA A 384 13.28 6.76 7.35
CA ALA A 384 14.62 6.24 7.06
C ALA A 384 15.38 7.08 6.01
N GLY A 385 15.59 8.37 6.29
CA GLY A 385 16.53 9.26 5.58
C GLY A 385 16.32 9.46 4.08
N SER A 386 15.12 9.20 3.56
CA SER A 386 14.77 9.43 2.15
C SER A 386 13.77 10.59 2.06
N PRO A 387 14.24 11.85 2.01
CA PRO A 387 13.37 13.03 1.99
C PRO A 387 12.57 13.20 0.69
N LEU A 388 13.07 12.62 -0.42
CA LEU A 388 12.46 12.79 -1.73
C LEU A 388 12.52 11.45 -2.49
N SER A 389 11.64 10.51 -2.14
CA SER A 389 11.47 9.22 -2.80
C SER A 389 10.33 9.27 -3.82
N TYR A 390 10.39 8.43 -4.85
CA TYR A 390 9.35 8.25 -5.86
C TYR A 390 8.77 9.57 -6.40
N LEU A 391 9.67 10.47 -6.83
CA LEU A 391 9.26 11.71 -7.48
C LEU A 391 8.59 11.37 -8.82
N THR A 392 7.38 11.86 -9.00
CA THR A 392 6.62 11.76 -10.26
C THR A 392 6.10 13.14 -10.66
N ARG A 393 6.11 13.44 -11.96
CA ARG A 393 5.31 14.55 -12.54
C ARG A 393 4.05 13.95 -13.17
N GLY A 394 2.88 14.41 -12.75
CA GLY A 394 1.59 13.86 -13.14
C GLY A 394 1.46 12.38 -12.75
N HIS A 395 1.29 11.51 -13.74
CA HIS A 395 0.89 10.11 -13.57
C HIS A 395 1.87 9.29 -12.71
N ALA A 396 1.40 8.61 -11.66
CA ALA A 396 2.27 7.90 -10.70
C ALA A 396 3.22 6.84 -11.31
N THR A 397 2.78 6.03 -12.28
CA THR A 397 3.62 4.98 -12.90
C THR A 397 4.45 5.45 -14.10
N THR A 398 3.87 6.12 -15.11
CA THR A 398 4.61 6.60 -16.29
C THR A 398 5.38 7.90 -16.02
N GLY A 399 4.98 8.69 -15.02
CA GLY A 399 5.52 10.00 -14.62
C GLY A 399 6.78 10.00 -13.76
N ARG A 400 7.35 8.82 -13.47
CA ARG A 400 8.51 8.65 -12.56
C ARG A 400 9.75 9.43 -13.01
N VAL A 401 10.49 9.87 -12.01
CA VAL A 401 11.75 10.64 -12.10
C VAL A 401 12.79 10.08 -11.13
N LEU A 402 12.42 9.83 -9.87
CA LEU A 402 13.28 9.16 -8.87
C LEU A 402 12.70 7.81 -8.45
N THR A 403 13.56 6.89 -8.03
CA THR A 403 13.18 5.54 -7.57
C THR A 403 12.40 5.58 -6.24
N THR A 404 11.60 4.55 -5.98
CA THR A 404 10.86 4.37 -4.71
C THR A 404 11.62 3.49 -3.73
N VAL A 405 11.48 3.77 -2.44
CA VAL A 405 11.71 2.75 -1.40
C VAL A 405 10.81 1.54 -1.68
N ARG A 406 11.39 0.34 -1.57
CA ARG A 406 10.75 -0.96 -1.75
C ARG A 406 10.89 -1.81 -0.50
N GLY A 407 9.85 -2.57 -0.17
CA GLY A 407 9.75 -3.29 1.09
C GLY A 407 9.64 -2.41 2.35
N TYR A 408 9.41 -3.06 3.50
CA TYR A 408 9.34 -2.41 4.82
C TYR A 408 10.40 -2.90 5.81
N LEU A 409 11.18 -3.91 5.44
CA LEU A 409 12.30 -4.45 6.23
C LEU A 409 13.57 -3.58 6.12
N GLY A 410 13.60 -2.60 5.22
CA GLY A 410 14.75 -1.70 5.00
C GLY A 410 15.97 -2.40 4.40
N LEU A 411 15.78 -3.52 3.68
CA LEU A 411 16.86 -4.34 3.11
C LEU A 411 17.68 -3.58 2.05
N HIS A 412 17.04 -2.61 1.38
CA HIS A 412 17.63 -1.69 0.42
C HIS A 412 17.33 -0.24 0.83
N ARG A 413 18.32 0.63 0.69
CA ARG A 413 18.36 2.04 1.14
C ARG A 413 18.69 3.02 0.01
N ALA A 414 19.22 2.55 -1.12
CA ALA A 414 19.65 3.31 -2.28
C ALA A 414 18.48 3.76 -3.17
N TYR A 415 17.54 4.52 -2.61
CA TYR A 415 16.33 4.99 -3.31
C TYR A 415 16.04 6.47 -3.12
N GLY A 416 15.48 7.10 -4.16
CA GLY A 416 15.12 8.51 -4.16
C GLY A 416 16.33 9.44 -4.12
N LEU A 417 16.15 10.59 -3.49
CA LEU A 417 17.24 11.45 -3.04
C LEU A 417 17.75 10.93 -1.69
N ARG A 418 19.05 10.63 -1.59
CA ARG A 418 19.74 10.31 -0.34
C ARG A 418 20.77 11.38 0.00
N LEU A 419 20.93 11.66 1.30
CA LEU A 419 21.86 12.65 1.81
C LEU A 419 22.96 11.98 2.63
N PHE A 420 24.20 12.42 2.43
CA PHE A 420 25.36 12.04 3.20
C PHE A 420 26.07 13.27 3.72
N VAL A 421 26.70 13.14 4.89
CA VAL A 421 27.60 14.16 5.44
C VAL A 421 28.98 13.58 5.65
N GLU A 422 30.02 14.40 5.50
CA GLU A 422 31.38 14.00 5.86
C GLU A 422 31.56 14.01 7.38
N ASP A 423 32.02 12.88 7.93
CA ASP A 423 32.36 12.71 9.34
C ASP A 423 33.49 11.68 9.47
N ASP A 424 34.49 11.96 10.32
CA ASP A 424 35.74 11.17 10.46
C ASP A 424 36.45 10.83 9.12
N GLY A 425 36.34 11.71 8.12
CA GLY A 425 36.99 11.57 6.82
C GLY A 425 36.32 10.62 5.84
N GLY A 426 35.07 10.20 6.11
CA GLY A 426 34.25 9.40 5.20
C GLY A 426 32.82 9.93 5.07
N TRP A 427 32.12 9.50 4.02
CA TRP A 427 30.70 9.81 3.84
C TRP A 427 29.84 8.96 4.78
N ARG A 428 28.94 9.62 5.52
CA ARG A 428 27.97 8.99 6.43
C ARG A 428 26.55 9.20 5.94
N LEU A 429 25.82 8.10 5.71
CA LEU A 429 24.42 8.15 5.27
C LEU A 429 23.54 8.75 6.37
N LEU A 430 22.75 9.77 6.04
CA LEU A 430 21.61 10.16 6.87
C LEU A 430 20.50 9.13 6.65
N ASP A 431 20.19 8.37 7.70
CA ASP A 431 19.24 7.25 7.66
C ASP A 431 18.10 7.44 8.68
N VAL A 432 17.86 6.53 9.63
CA VAL A 432 16.83 6.73 10.67
C VAL A 432 17.26 7.85 11.65
N PRO A 433 16.53 8.97 11.76
CA PRO A 433 16.86 10.10 12.63
C PRO A 433 16.49 9.82 14.09
N SER A 434 16.94 10.70 14.99
CA SER A 434 16.53 10.70 16.41
C SER A 434 15.04 11.01 16.57
N ALA A 435 14.52 11.95 15.77
CA ALA A 435 13.09 12.26 15.67
C ALA A 435 12.71 12.64 14.23
N PHE A 436 11.45 12.40 13.88
CA PHE A 436 10.87 12.70 12.58
C PHE A 436 9.49 13.33 12.77
N SER A 437 9.21 14.46 12.13
CA SER A 437 7.87 15.05 12.11
C SER A 437 7.34 15.26 10.70
N MET A 438 6.02 15.28 10.58
CA MET A 438 5.29 15.41 9.32
C MET A 438 4.23 16.51 9.44
N THR A 439 4.07 17.29 8.37
CA THR A 439 2.90 18.14 8.08
C THR A 439 2.17 17.61 6.82
N LEU A 440 1.15 18.32 6.34
CA LEU A 440 0.41 17.94 5.13
C LEU A 440 1.22 18.18 3.83
N ASP A 441 2.13 19.15 3.88
CA ASP A 441 2.97 19.68 2.79
C ASP A 441 4.47 19.44 3.01
N GLY A 442 4.88 18.84 4.14
CA GLY A 442 6.27 18.74 4.50
C GLY A 442 6.61 17.66 5.52
N ALA A 443 7.91 17.55 5.77
CA ALA A 443 8.50 16.63 6.73
C ALA A 443 9.84 17.15 7.25
N ARG A 444 10.23 16.75 8.46
CA ARG A 444 11.43 17.19 9.17
C ARG A 444 12.11 15.99 9.85
N TRP A 445 13.42 15.85 9.65
CA TRP A 445 14.26 14.82 10.28
C TRP A 445 15.27 15.54 11.19
N VAL A 446 15.37 15.11 12.44
CA VAL A 446 16.34 15.64 13.42
C VAL A 446 17.33 14.55 13.78
N TYR A 447 18.60 14.75 13.40
CA TYR A 447 19.71 13.84 13.69
C TYR A 447 20.57 14.46 14.80
N ALA A 448 20.55 13.85 15.98
CA ALA A 448 21.48 14.16 17.07
C ALA A 448 22.64 13.14 17.06
N PRO A 449 23.86 13.52 16.62
CA PRO A 449 24.96 12.57 16.49
C PRO A 449 25.39 11.95 17.83
N ALA A 450 25.67 10.65 17.82
CA ALA A 450 26.26 9.95 18.97
C ALA A 450 27.77 10.19 19.03
N ARG A 451 28.29 10.66 20.18
CA ARG A 451 29.73 10.93 20.34
C ARG A 451 30.50 9.74 20.92
N PRO A 452 31.72 9.44 20.43
CA PRO A 452 32.60 8.46 21.05
C PRO A 452 32.98 8.89 22.48
N GLY A 453 32.83 7.99 23.45
CA GLY A 453 33.28 8.20 24.83
C GLY A 453 32.19 8.33 25.90
N GLY A 454 30.90 8.26 25.54
CA GLY A 454 29.80 8.12 26.50
C GLY A 454 29.47 9.36 27.35
N ALA A 455 30.10 10.50 27.09
CA ALA A 455 29.66 11.79 27.61
C ALA A 455 28.46 12.28 26.79
N GLU A 456 27.26 12.08 27.31
CA GLU A 456 26.03 12.74 26.86
C GLU A 456 26.10 14.24 27.19
N GLU A 457 26.89 14.98 26.42
CA GLU A 457 26.81 16.44 26.44
C GLU A 457 25.48 16.89 25.83
N ALA A 458 24.50 17.16 26.70
CA ALA A 458 23.24 17.80 26.34
C ALA A 458 23.53 19.16 25.68
N GLY A 459 23.23 19.27 24.38
CA GLY A 459 23.47 20.48 23.61
C GLY A 459 23.49 20.22 22.10
N GLY A 460 22.43 20.63 21.39
CA GLY A 460 22.23 20.41 19.96
C GLY A 460 23.15 21.22 19.02
N ALA A 461 24.38 21.55 19.44
CA ALA A 461 25.32 22.37 18.68
C ALA A 461 25.98 21.66 17.48
N ASP A 462 25.82 20.33 17.36
CA ASP A 462 26.26 19.53 16.20
C ASP A 462 25.09 18.75 15.58
N ASP A 463 23.85 19.08 15.95
CA ASP A 463 22.67 18.46 15.37
C ASP A 463 22.55 18.81 13.88
N LEU A 464 21.93 17.91 13.12
CA LEU A 464 21.54 18.14 11.75
C LEU A 464 20.03 18.07 11.63
N GLU A 465 19.47 19.00 10.87
CA GLU A 465 18.07 19.04 10.51
C GLU A 465 17.95 18.93 8.99
N VAL A 466 17.11 18.03 8.51
CA VAL A 466 16.65 18.04 7.13
C VAL A 466 15.18 18.41 7.15
N THR A 467 14.74 19.29 6.26
CA THR A 467 13.32 19.51 5.97
C THR A 467 13.03 19.27 4.50
N THR A 468 11.80 18.85 4.22
CA THR A 468 11.20 18.85 2.88
C THR A 468 9.91 19.64 2.96
N HIS A 469 9.69 20.53 2.00
CA HIS A 469 8.50 21.36 1.88
C HIS A 469 8.04 21.37 0.43
N VAL A 470 6.72 21.27 0.23
CA VAL A 470 6.09 21.14 -1.07
C VAL A 470 5.01 22.22 -1.19
N PRO A 471 5.36 23.44 -1.65
CA PRO A 471 4.41 24.53 -1.78
C PRO A 471 3.22 24.15 -2.69
N ALA A 472 2.02 24.54 -2.29
CA ALA A 472 0.81 24.27 -3.07
C ALA A 472 0.73 25.11 -4.35
N ASP A 473 1.29 26.33 -4.36
CA ASP A 473 1.19 27.30 -5.45
C ASP A 473 2.27 27.15 -6.54
N GLN A 474 3.21 26.20 -6.38
CA GLN A 474 4.38 26.03 -7.24
C GLN A 474 4.67 24.55 -7.49
N HIS A 475 4.96 24.16 -8.74
CA HIS A 475 5.42 22.80 -9.07
C HIS A 475 6.91 22.60 -8.75
N CYS A 476 7.26 22.74 -7.48
CA CYS A 476 8.61 22.60 -6.93
C CYS A 476 8.59 21.78 -5.63
N VAL A 477 9.65 21.02 -5.37
CA VAL A 477 9.93 20.42 -4.05
C VAL A 477 11.20 21.05 -3.48
N GLN A 478 11.11 21.55 -2.25
CA GLN A 478 12.23 22.18 -1.55
C GLN A 478 12.78 21.20 -0.52
N VAL A 479 14.09 20.91 -0.57
CA VAL A 479 14.79 20.12 0.46
C VAL A 479 15.89 20.98 1.07
N ARG A 480 15.88 21.14 2.38
CA ARG A 480 16.87 21.96 3.11
C ARG A 480 17.57 21.09 4.15
N LEU A 481 18.90 21.08 4.15
CA LEU A 481 19.73 20.57 5.23
C LEU A 481 20.32 21.76 5.99
N ARG A 482 20.22 21.75 7.32
CA ARG A 482 20.93 22.63 8.25
C ARG A 482 21.82 21.78 9.16
N ALA A 483 23.04 22.22 9.42
CA ALA A 483 23.97 21.55 10.33
C ALA A 483 24.50 22.55 11.37
N GLY A 484 24.57 22.14 12.63
CA GLY A 484 25.04 22.98 13.74
C GLY A 484 26.48 23.52 13.57
N ARG A 485 27.29 22.81 12.78
CA ARG A 485 28.57 23.29 12.23
C ARG A 485 28.64 23.04 10.71
N PRO A 486 29.39 23.85 9.94
CA PRO A 486 29.57 23.61 8.51
C PRO A 486 30.14 22.21 8.22
N ARG A 487 29.44 21.45 7.36
CA ARG A 487 29.82 20.09 6.94
C ARG A 487 29.83 19.99 5.42
N ARG A 488 30.66 19.11 4.86
CA ARG A 488 30.53 18.73 3.44
C ARG A 488 29.32 17.81 3.29
N VAL A 489 28.53 18.05 2.27
CA VAL A 489 27.31 17.30 1.96
C VAL A 489 27.48 16.64 0.60
N LEU A 490 27.04 15.38 0.49
CA LEU A 490 26.91 14.66 -0.76
C LEU A 490 25.43 14.27 -0.92
N VAL A 491 24.83 14.72 -2.01
CA VAL A 491 23.49 14.34 -2.44
C VAL A 491 23.63 13.24 -3.49
N ALA A 492 22.87 12.16 -3.36
CA ALA A 492 22.77 11.12 -4.39
C ALA A 492 21.33 11.05 -4.91
N LEU A 493 21.15 11.25 -6.21
CA LEU A 493 19.86 11.19 -6.92
C LEU A 493 19.74 9.85 -7.63
N HIS A 494 18.94 8.92 -7.10
CA HIS A 494 18.65 7.63 -7.74
C HIS A 494 17.48 7.79 -8.72
N LEU A 495 17.79 7.71 -10.01
CA LEU A 495 16.87 8.07 -11.09
C LEU A 495 16.06 6.86 -11.55
N ALA A 496 14.74 7.04 -11.74
CA ALA A 496 13.86 5.96 -12.16
C ALA A 496 13.93 5.72 -13.67
N GLY A 497 14.13 4.46 -14.06
CA GLY A 497 13.98 3.99 -15.43
C GLY A 497 12.55 3.61 -15.81
N VAL A 498 12.37 3.32 -17.10
CA VAL A 498 11.17 2.62 -17.62
C VAL A 498 11.04 1.26 -16.94
N ASP A 499 12.15 0.52 -16.88
CA ASP A 499 12.24 -0.85 -16.36
C ASP A 499 12.66 -0.94 -14.89
N ASP A 500 12.64 0.15 -14.11
CA ASP A 500 13.01 0.15 -12.68
C ASP A 500 12.17 -0.86 -11.85
N PRO A 501 12.78 -1.73 -11.00
CA PRO A 501 14.21 -1.89 -10.70
C PRO A 501 14.95 -2.95 -11.55
N LEU A 502 14.32 -3.53 -12.57
CA LEU A 502 14.78 -4.71 -13.30
C LEU A 502 14.71 -4.58 -14.84
N PRO A 503 15.84 -4.34 -15.55
CA PRO A 503 17.18 -4.03 -15.05
C PRO A 503 17.38 -2.52 -14.77
N ALA A 504 18.50 -2.16 -14.13
CA ALA A 504 18.87 -0.77 -13.86
C ALA A 504 18.95 0.08 -15.15
N PRO A 505 18.53 1.36 -15.12
CA PRO A 505 18.49 2.21 -16.30
C PRO A 505 19.89 2.53 -16.85
N ALA A 506 19.94 2.82 -18.15
CA ALA A 506 21.11 3.46 -18.74
C ALA A 506 21.38 4.82 -18.05
N PRO A 507 22.64 5.22 -17.85
CA PRO A 507 22.96 6.48 -17.21
C PRO A 507 22.36 7.66 -18.01
N PRO A 508 21.76 8.66 -17.34
CA PRO A 508 21.16 9.81 -18.01
C PRO A 508 22.24 10.71 -18.64
N ALA A 509 21.81 11.64 -19.48
CA ALA A 509 22.61 12.83 -19.75
C ALA A 509 22.39 13.85 -18.64
N ALA A 510 23.40 14.06 -17.79
CA ALA A 510 23.42 15.11 -16.77
C ALA A 510 24.32 16.27 -17.22
N GLU A 511 23.84 17.49 -17.07
CA GLU A 511 24.51 18.73 -17.44
C GLU A 511 24.68 19.59 -16.17
N ALA A 512 25.92 19.91 -15.83
CA ALA A 512 26.23 20.78 -14.70
C ALA A 512 25.92 22.23 -15.05
N THR A 513 25.33 22.96 -14.10
CA THR A 513 25.09 24.40 -14.21
C THR A 513 25.88 25.13 -13.13
N LEU A 514 25.88 26.47 -13.13
CA LEU A 514 26.65 27.24 -12.13
C LEU A 514 26.23 26.91 -10.69
N ASP A 515 24.92 26.70 -10.50
CA ASP A 515 24.28 26.59 -9.19
C ASP A 515 23.43 25.31 -9.06
N GLY A 516 23.77 24.22 -9.78
CA GLY A 516 22.94 23.00 -9.75
C GLY A 516 23.19 21.99 -10.88
N VAL A 517 22.21 21.13 -11.13
CA VAL A 517 22.22 20.13 -12.22
C VAL A 517 20.91 20.11 -13.00
N VAL A 518 21.03 19.82 -14.29
CA VAL A 518 19.92 19.50 -15.20
C VAL A 518 20.12 18.06 -15.70
N VAL A 519 19.13 17.19 -15.47
CA VAL A 519 19.20 15.77 -15.84
C VAL A 519 18.11 15.44 -16.84
N ARG A 520 18.50 14.93 -18.01
CA ARG A 520 17.57 14.50 -19.07
C ARG A 520 17.26 13.01 -18.92
N LEU A 521 15.98 12.70 -18.75
CA LEU A 521 15.46 11.36 -18.55
C LEU A 521 14.63 10.93 -19.76
N ALA A 522 14.88 9.72 -20.26
CA ALA A 522 14.00 9.07 -21.23
C ALA A 522 12.87 8.35 -20.47
N GLY A 523 11.62 8.56 -20.89
CA GLY A 523 10.46 7.90 -20.31
C GLY A 523 9.41 7.49 -21.35
N PRO A 524 8.41 6.68 -20.96
CA PRO A 524 7.42 6.15 -21.91
C PRO A 524 6.51 7.22 -22.50
N GLY A 525 6.35 8.35 -21.79
CA GLY A 525 5.59 9.53 -22.23
C GLY A 525 6.45 10.65 -22.84
N GLY A 526 7.71 10.38 -23.19
CA GLY A 526 8.63 11.38 -23.76
C GLY A 526 9.83 11.70 -22.86
N ALA A 527 10.64 12.67 -23.31
CA ALA A 527 11.82 13.12 -22.58
C ALA A 527 11.45 14.14 -21.49
N ARG A 528 11.89 13.90 -20.26
CA ARG A 528 11.73 14.80 -19.13
C ARG A 528 13.05 15.44 -18.73
N THR A 529 12.95 16.60 -18.11
CA THR A 529 14.06 17.31 -17.51
C THR A 529 13.81 17.47 -16.02
N LEU A 530 14.64 16.82 -15.20
CA LEU A 530 14.77 17.08 -13.78
C LEU A 530 15.76 18.23 -13.60
N THR A 531 15.36 19.31 -12.94
CA THR A 531 16.24 20.42 -12.58
C THR A 531 16.38 20.45 -11.06
N VAL A 532 17.62 20.52 -10.57
CA VAL A 532 17.93 20.69 -9.15
C VAL A 532 18.83 21.90 -9.00
N GLY A 533 18.27 23.03 -8.57
CA GLY A 533 19.03 24.20 -8.15
C GLY A 533 19.49 24.05 -6.69
N ALA A 534 20.66 24.59 -6.37
CA ALA A 534 21.29 24.50 -5.05
C ALA A 534 21.68 25.89 -4.51
N SER A 535 21.54 26.11 -3.20
CA SER A 535 21.90 27.38 -2.54
C SER A 535 23.41 27.61 -2.36
N ALA A 536 24.23 26.65 -2.79
CA ALA A 536 25.69 26.67 -2.68
C ALA A 536 26.31 25.97 -3.90
N PRO A 537 27.55 26.34 -4.30
CA PRO A 537 28.22 25.68 -5.42
C PRO A 537 28.34 24.16 -5.21
N VAL A 538 27.85 23.41 -6.19
CA VAL A 538 27.89 21.94 -6.22
C VAL A 538 28.85 21.44 -7.29
N THR A 539 29.60 20.38 -6.97
CA THR A 539 30.29 19.57 -7.98
C THR A 539 29.34 18.45 -8.39
N VAL A 540 28.89 18.47 -9.65
CA VAL A 540 28.08 17.39 -10.23
C VAL A 540 29.00 16.23 -10.60
N GLY A 541 28.64 15.01 -10.21
CA GLY A 541 29.40 13.80 -10.47
C GLY A 541 28.52 12.58 -10.78
N ASP A 542 29.20 11.48 -11.05
CA ASP A 542 28.62 10.14 -11.10
C ASP A 542 28.57 9.52 -9.69
N ASP A 543 28.48 8.21 -9.59
CA ASP A 543 28.40 7.47 -8.33
C ASP A 543 29.76 7.15 -7.69
N ALA A 544 30.90 7.55 -8.27
CA ALA A 544 32.22 7.31 -7.71
C ALA A 544 32.37 7.70 -6.22
N PRO A 545 31.77 8.80 -5.70
CA PRO A 545 31.84 9.14 -4.27
C PRO A 545 31.12 8.16 -3.33
N LEU A 546 30.29 7.24 -3.85
CA LEU A 546 29.52 6.26 -3.09
C LEU A 546 30.22 4.90 -2.95
N ALA A 547 31.41 4.75 -3.55
CA ALA A 547 32.23 3.54 -3.51
C ALA A 547 33.59 3.80 -2.85
N ASP A 548 34.04 2.88 -1.99
CA ASP A 548 35.31 3.00 -1.25
C ASP A 548 36.55 3.03 -2.18
N ASP A 549 36.45 2.57 -3.42
CA ASP A 549 37.51 2.62 -4.43
C ASP A 549 37.52 3.90 -5.28
N GLY A 550 36.52 4.78 -5.12
CA GLY A 550 36.39 6.01 -5.90
C GLY A 550 36.13 5.79 -7.40
N MET A 551 35.59 4.64 -7.80
CA MET A 551 35.32 4.30 -9.20
C MET A 551 33.81 4.18 -9.46
N PRO A 552 33.28 4.80 -10.54
CA PRO A 552 31.85 4.73 -10.84
C PRO A 552 31.41 3.32 -11.26
N ARG A 553 30.15 2.97 -10.99
CA ARG A 553 29.58 1.65 -11.29
C ARG A 553 28.76 1.71 -12.60
N PRO A 554 29.12 0.94 -13.64
CA PRO A 554 28.41 0.99 -14.92
C PRO A 554 26.91 0.70 -14.78
N GLY A 555 26.08 1.64 -15.24
CA GLY A 555 24.61 1.49 -15.25
C GLY A 555 23.92 1.71 -13.89
N ALA A 556 24.56 2.38 -12.93
CA ALA A 556 23.97 2.57 -11.60
C ALA A 556 22.79 3.55 -11.55
N GLY A 557 22.58 4.39 -12.58
CA GLY A 557 21.44 5.32 -12.64
C GLY A 557 21.47 6.48 -11.64
N VAL A 558 22.65 6.85 -11.13
CA VAL A 558 22.82 7.88 -10.09
C VAL A 558 23.54 9.12 -10.61
N VAL A 559 23.10 10.29 -10.16
CA VAL A 559 23.82 11.56 -10.27
C VAL A 559 24.13 12.05 -8.86
N THR A 560 25.36 12.49 -8.60
CA THR A 560 25.73 13.07 -7.30
C THR A 560 25.98 14.56 -7.34
N LEU A 561 25.74 15.25 -6.23
CA LEU A 561 26.06 16.67 -6.00
C LEU A 561 26.87 16.78 -4.71
N ALA A 562 28.13 17.19 -4.80
CA ALA A 562 29.02 17.35 -3.65
C ALA A 562 29.31 18.83 -3.36
N THR A 563 29.22 19.23 -2.09
CA THR A 563 29.51 20.60 -1.64
C THR A 563 30.91 20.73 -0.99
N GLY A 564 31.37 21.99 -0.86
CA GLY A 564 32.31 22.37 0.20
C GLY A 564 31.63 22.37 1.58
N PRO A 565 32.36 22.69 2.67
CA PRO A 565 31.75 22.80 4.00
C PRO A 565 30.70 23.92 4.03
N VAL A 566 29.44 23.57 4.29
CA VAL A 566 28.30 24.51 4.34
C VAL A 566 27.50 24.33 5.64
N PRO A 567 27.02 25.41 6.28
CA PRO A 567 26.09 25.31 7.42
C PRO A 567 24.67 24.98 6.99
N THR A 568 24.30 25.34 5.76
CA THR A 568 22.99 25.10 5.15
C THR A 568 23.17 24.73 3.68
N LEU A 569 22.41 23.75 3.19
CA LEU A 569 22.22 23.46 1.77
C LEU A 569 20.72 23.42 1.49
N GLU A 570 20.25 24.24 0.56
CA GLU A 570 18.87 24.21 0.05
C GLU A 570 18.88 23.72 -1.40
N LEU A 571 17.95 22.83 -1.73
CA LEU A 571 17.76 22.23 -3.05
C LEU A 571 16.34 22.54 -3.52
N HIS A 572 16.21 23.15 -4.70
CA HIS A 572 14.93 23.40 -5.36
C HIS A 572 14.80 22.44 -6.54
N VAL A 573 13.84 21.51 -6.44
CA VAL A 573 13.65 20.40 -7.38
C VAL A 573 12.40 20.62 -8.22
N THR A 574 12.57 20.75 -9.54
CA THR A 574 11.46 20.87 -10.50
C THR A 574 11.58 19.83 -11.62
N VAL A 575 10.46 19.55 -12.28
CA VAL A 575 10.40 18.61 -13.42
C VAL A 575 9.59 19.25 -14.54
N SER A 576 10.09 19.19 -15.77
CA SER A 576 9.38 19.63 -16.97
C SER A 576 9.47 18.58 -18.09
N ASP A 577 8.58 18.69 -19.08
CA ASP A 577 8.72 17.94 -20.34
C ASP A 577 9.53 18.78 -21.36
N GLY A 578 10.33 18.12 -22.20
CA GLY A 578 11.00 18.77 -23.32
C GLY A 578 12.35 19.44 -22.99
N SER A 579 12.61 20.60 -23.58
CA SER A 579 13.88 21.34 -23.43
C SER A 579 14.03 21.92 -22.01
N PRO A 580 15.26 22.01 -21.47
CA PRO A 580 15.48 22.68 -20.19
C PRO A 580 15.10 24.17 -20.28
N PRO A 581 14.68 24.79 -19.15
CA PRO A 581 14.58 26.24 -19.08
C PRO A 581 15.96 26.88 -19.30
N ASP A 582 16.00 28.05 -19.95
CA ASP A 582 17.26 28.77 -20.30
C ASP A 582 18.13 29.15 -19.09
N ALA A 583 17.57 29.09 -17.87
CA ALA A 583 18.29 29.23 -16.61
C ALA A 583 17.66 28.35 -15.53
N VAL A 584 18.50 27.83 -14.62
CA VAL A 584 18.04 27.24 -13.35
C VAL A 584 17.43 28.36 -12.51
N PRO A 585 16.22 28.20 -11.95
CA PRO A 585 15.64 29.18 -11.04
C PRO A 585 16.57 29.40 -9.83
N ALA A 586 16.97 30.64 -9.59
CA ALA A 586 17.74 30.97 -8.39
C ALA A 586 16.94 30.60 -7.13
N VAL A 587 17.63 30.13 -6.09
CA VAL A 587 17.03 29.89 -4.77
C VAL A 587 16.60 31.23 -4.19
N ALA A 588 15.33 31.59 -4.39
CA ALA A 588 14.74 32.80 -3.83
C ALA A 588 14.48 32.60 -2.33
N PRO A 589 14.68 33.64 -1.49
CA PRO A 589 14.41 33.54 -0.06
C PRO A 589 12.92 33.27 0.19
N GLU A 590 12.69 32.45 1.22
CA GLU A 590 11.42 31.91 1.69
C GLU A 590 10.27 32.94 1.66
N ALA A 591 9.41 32.83 0.63
CA ALA A 591 8.12 33.49 0.62
C ALA A 591 7.14 32.63 1.43
N ALA A 592 6.57 33.21 2.49
CA ALA A 592 5.47 32.57 3.23
C ALA A 592 4.20 32.59 2.35
N ALA A 593 4.06 31.56 1.50
CA ALA A 593 2.95 31.40 0.56
C ALA A 593 2.64 29.89 0.39
N GLY A 594 1.35 29.54 0.48
CA GLY A 594 0.86 28.16 0.40
C GLY A 594 -0.21 27.80 1.43
N GLU A 595 -0.10 28.36 2.66
CA GLU A 595 -0.95 28.00 3.82
C GLU A 595 -2.47 28.02 3.54
N GLY A 596 -2.94 28.95 2.69
CA GLY A 596 -4.36 29.14 2.42
C GLY A 596 -5.06 27.89 1.90
N TRP A 597 -4.48 27.17 0.94
CA TRP A 597 -5.16 26.05 0.27
C TRP A 597 -5.38 24.85 1.19
N TRP A 598 -4.33 24.40 1.89
CA TRP A 598 -4.45 23.30 2.86
C TRP A 598 -5.33 23.69 4.05
N ARG A 599 -5.24 24.93 4.53
CA ARG A 599 -6.08 25.42 5.63
C ARG A 599 -7.56 25.45 5.24
N ASP A 600 -7.89 25.88 4.03
CA ASP A 600 -9.27 25.97 3.56
C ASP A 600 -9.87 24.57 3.28
N LEU A 601 -9.09 23.62 2.72
CA LEU A 601 -9.54 22.23 2.54
C LEU A 601 -9.64 21.41 3.82
N THR A 602 -8.81 21.72 4.83
CA THR A 602 -8.86 21.05 6.14
C THR A 602 -9.63 21.84 7.19
N ALA A 603 -10.39 22.88 6.79
CA ALA A 603 -11.18 23.71 7.70
C ALA A 603 -12.25 22.96 8.51
N LEU A 604 -12.55 21.71 8.12
CA LEU A 604 -13.29 20.76 8.94
C LEU A 604 -12.50 20.40 10.21
N ARG A 605 -12.94 20.91 11.36
CA ARG A 605 -12.34 20.69 12.69
C ARG A 605 -13.43 20.36 13.73
N VAL A 606 -13.07 19.66 14.80
CA VAL A 606 -13.99 19.32 15.91
C VAL A 606 -13.34 19.58 17.27
N ASP A 607 -14.13 19.95 18.28
CA ASP A 607 -13.64 20.23 19.63
C ASP A 607 -14.71 19.88 20.69
N GLY A 608 -14.32 19.76 21.96
CA GLY A 608 -15.23 19.48 23.07
C GLY A 608 -14.70 18.36 23.98
N PRO A 609 -15.44 17.25 24.19
CA PRO A 609 -15.00 16.14 25.05
C PRO A 609 -13.67 15.54 24.59
N ALA A 610 -12.85 15.07 25.54
CA ALA A 610 -11.49 14.57 25.26
C ALA A 610 -11.42 13.44 24.22
N GLU A 611 -12.48 12.63 24.07
CA GLU A 611 -12.54 11.60 23.02
C GLU A 611 -12.54 12.16 21.59
N ALA A 612 -12.94 13.42 21.40
CA ALA A 612 -12.97 14.08 20.10
C ALA A 612 -11.57 14.53 19.63
N GLU A 613 -10.59 14.66 20.52
CA GLU A 613 -9.23 15.13 20.19
C GLU A 613 -8.55 14.21 19.16
N ALA A 614 -8.80 12.90 19.21
CA ALA A 614 -8.28 11.93 18.24
C ALA A 614 -9.00 11.96 16.88
N LEU A 615 -10.27 12.38 16.84
CA LEU A 615 -10.97 12.65 15.59
C LEU A 615 -10.42 13.93 14.95
N ASP A 616 -10.35 15.04 15.69
CA ASP A 616 -9.81 16.31 15.22
C ASP A 616 -8.41 16.16 14.63
N ALA A 617 -7.50 15.55 15.38
CA ALA A 617 -6.13 15.33 14.94
C ALA A 617 -6.02 14.40 13.71
N SER A 618 -7.04 13.58 13.42
CA SER A 618 -7.05 12.68 12.25
C SER A 618 -7.64 13.34 10.99
N LEU A 619 -8.56 14.29 11.12
CA LEU A 619 -9.34 14.84 9.99
C LEU A 619 -8.46 15.45 8.88
N PRO A 620 -7.44 16.31 9.15
CA PRO A 620 -6.60 16.88 8.10
C PRO A 620 -5.82 15.82 7.31
N TRP A 621 -5.34 14.78 7.99
CA TRP A 621 -4.60 13.67 7.37
C TRP A 621 -5.49 12.77 6.52
N LEU A 622 -6.75 12.56 6.92
CA LEU A 622 -7.72 11.81 6.13
C LEU A 622 -8.12 12.57 4.85
N VAL A 623 -8.25 13.90 4.92
CA VAL A 623 -8.43 14.76 3.73
C VAL A 623 -7.21 14.65 2.81
N ARG A 624 -5.99 14.72 3.35
CA ARG A 624 -4.74 14.53 2.57
C ARG A 624 -4.69 13.15 1.91
N ASP A 625 -4.91 12.07 2.67
CA ASP A 625 -4.86 10.70 2.16
C ASP A 625 -5.92 10.49 1.04
N ALA A 626 -7.11 11.06 1.18
CA ALA A 626 -8.15 11.05 0.13
C ALA A 626 -7.76 11.86 -1.12
N LEU A 627 -7.07 13.00 -0.96
CA LEU A 627 -6.57 13.82 -2.07
C LEU A 627 -5.39 13.18 -2.80
N VAL A 628 -4.56 12.39 -2.12
CA VAL A 628 -3.54 11.55 -2.78
C VAL A 628 -4.23 10.45 -3.60
N HIS A 629 -5.20 9.75 -3.02
CA HIS A 629 -6.00 8.75 -3.76
C HIS A 629 -6.73 9.34 -4.98
N HIS A 630 -7.18 10.60 -4.90
CA HIS A 630 -7.80 11.33 -6.02
C HIS A 630 -6.78 11.78 -7.08
N LEU A 631 -5.78 12.58 -6.70
CA LEU A 631 -4.98 13.37 -7.64
C LEU A 631 -3.65 12.74 -8.02
N ALA A 632 -3.12 11.84 -7.19
CA ALA A 632 -1.89 11.12 -7.47
C ALA A 632 -2.01 9.64 -7.04
N PRO A 633 -2.87 8.83 -7.70
CA PRO A 633 -3.33 7.53 -7.20
C PRO A 633 -2.18 6.54 -6.90
N ARG A 634 -1.70 6.54 -5.64
CA ARG A 634 -0.61 5.69 -5.11
C ARG A 634 -0.63 5.68 -3.58
N GLY A 635 -0.03 4.66 -2.98
CA GLY A 635 0.12 4.49 -1.52
C GLY A 635 1.58 4.29 -1.11
N LEU A 636 1.80 3.98 0.17
CA LEU A 636 3.13 3.67 0.70
C LEU A 636 3.57 2.26 0.28
N GLU A 637 2.73 1.25 0.50
CA GLU A 637 2.94 -0.11 0.00
C GLU A 637 2.50 -0.28 -1.46
N GLN A 638 1.42 0.41 -1.86
CA GLN A 638 0.90 0.38 -3.23
C GLN A 638 1.41 1.58 -4.06
N TYR A 639 2.73 1.70 -4.21
CA TYR A 639 3.35 2.82 -4.91
C TYR A 639 3.05 2.85 -6.42
N THR A 640 2.70 1.72 -7.06
CA THR A 640 2.24 1.71 -8.46
C THR A 640 0.73 1.91 -8.58
N GLY A 641 0.35 2.87 -9.41
CA GLY A 641 -1.02 3.23 -9.74
C GLY A 641 -1.05 4.30 -10.83
N GLY A 642 -1.82 5.37 -10.63
CA GLY A 642 -1.89 6.53 -11.54
C GLY A 642 -3.11 6.55 -12.47
N ALA A 643 -3.90 5.48 -12.51
CA ALA A 643 -5.23 5.45 -13.13
C ALA A 643 -6.33 5.66 -12.06
N TRP A 644 -7.51 6.09 -12.47
CA TRP A 644 -8.71 6.07 -11.62
C TRP A 644 -9.43 4.74 -11.74
N GLY A 645 -9.61 4.03 -10.63
CA GLY A 645 -10.60 2.96 -10.54
C GLY A 645 -12.01 3.57 -10.59
N THR A 646 -12.87 3.11 -11.51
CA THR A 646 -14.18 3.74 -11.76
C THR A 646 -15.06 3.76 -10.50
N ARG A 647 -15.06 2.64 -9.76
CA ARG A 647 -15.71 2.48 -8.44
C ARG A 647 -15.06 3.32 -7.35
N ASP A 648 -13.75 3.54 -7.44
CA ASP A 648 -12.97 4.16 -6.36
C ASP A 648 -13.09 5.68 -6.40
N VAL A 649 -13.00 6.27 -7.60
CA VAL A 649 -13.14 7.72 -7.79
C VAL A 649 -14.57 8.23 -7.49
N THR A 650 -15.58 7.41 -7.79
CA THR A 650 -17.00 7.68 -7.50
C THR A 650 -17.38 7.45 -6.03
N GLN A 651 -16.46 6.91 -5.22
CA GLN A 651 -16.62 6.78 -3.77
C GLN A 651 -15.72 7.75 -3.01
N GLY A 652 -14.44 7.45 -2.81
CA GLY A 652 -13.58 8.22 -1.89
C GLY A 652 -13.49 9.71 -2.24
N PRO A 653 -13.05 10.07 -3.46
CA PRO A 653 -12.97 11.45 -3.92
C PRO A 653 -14.34 12.15 -3.97
N LEU A 654 -15.36 11.53 -4.58
CA LEU A 654 -16.68 12.16 -4.66
C LEU A 654 -17.32 12.37 -3.28
N GLU A 655 -17.29 11.37 -2.39
CA GLU A 655 -17.86 11.48 -1.05
C GLU A 655 -17.08 12.51 -0.19
N LEU A 656 -15.76 12.64 -0.38
CA LEU A 656 -14.96 13.72 0.21
C LEU A 656 -15.43 15.10 -0.30
N LEU A 657 -15.51 15.30 -1.62
CA LEU A 657 -15.86 16.59 -2.21
C LEU A 657 -17.28 17.04 -1.81
N LEU A 658 -18.23 16.09 -1.73
CA LEU A 658 -19.58 16.35 -1.21
C LEU A 658 -19.62 16.60 0.30
N ALA A 659 -18.71 16.01 1.09
CA ALA A 659 -18.59 16.26 2.53
C ALA A 659 -17.93 17.60 2.88
N LEU A 660 -17.06 18.12 2.00
CA LEU A 660 -16.43 19.44 2.12
C LEU A 660 -17.19 20.55 1.35
N ASP A 661 -18.39 20.26 0.86
CA ASP A 661 -19.24 21.13 0.02
C ASP A 661 -18.53 21.76 -1.22
N ARG A 662 -17.58 21.02 -1.78
CA ARG A 662 -16.78 21.36 -2.96
C ARG A 662 -17.54 21.02 -4.25
N LEU A 663 -18.77 21.52 -4.38
CA LEU A 663 -19.69 21.18 -5.48
C LEU A 663 -19.13 21.44 -6.90
N PRO A 664 -18.35 22.51 -7.18
CA PRO A 664 -17.74 22.70 -8.50
C PRO A 664 -16.76 21.58 -8.87
N ASP A 665 -15.89 21.19 -7.92
CA ASP A 665 -14.93 20.10 -8.12
C ASP A 665 -15.65 18.75 -8.26
N ALA A 666 -16.73 18.53 -7.50
CA ALA A 666 -17.58 17.34 -7.63
C ALA A 666 -18.26 17.28 -9.01
N ARG A 667 -18.69 18.42 -9.57
CA ARG A 667 -19.22 18.49 -10.94
C ARG A 667 -18.15 18.10 -11.97
N SER A 668 -16.96 18.70 -11.86
CA SER A 668 -15.81 18.41 -12.72
C SER A 668 -15.48 16.91 -12.73
N LEU A 669 -15.43 16.30 -11.54
CA LEU A 669 -15.21 14.87 -11.37
C LEU A 669 -16.29 14.00 -12.03
N VAL A 670 -17.58 14.31 -11.82
CA VAL A 670 -18.68 13.57 -12.44
C VAL A 670 -18.59 13.63 -13.97
N LEU A 671 -18.33 14.80 -14.54
CA LEU A 671 -18.19 14.96 -16.00
C LEU A 671 -17.01 14.16 -16.56
N GLN A 672 -15.86 14.15 -15.88
CA GLN A 672 -14.70 13.36 -16.29
C GLN A 672 -14.95 11.84 -16.22
N VAL A 673 -15.67 11.37 -15.19
CA VAL A 673 -16.09 9.96 -15.10
C VAL A 673 -17.00 9.59 -16.26
N TYR A 674 -18.00 10.42 -16.60
CA TYR A 674 -18.88 10.15 -17.73
C TYR A 674 -18.19 10.25 -19.09
N ALA A 675 -17.20 11.13 -19.24
CA ALA A 675 -16.35 11.21 -20.44
C ALA A 675 -15.52 9.93 -20.72
N ALA A 676 -15.28 9.10 -19.69
CA ALA A 676 -14.57 7.83 -19.82
C ALA A 676 -15.46 6.64 -20.23
N GLN A 677 -16.78 6.82 -20.33
CA GLN A 677 -17.75 5.75 -20.60
C GLN A 677 -17.63 5.20 -22.02
N ASN A 678 -17.70 3.87 -22.17
CA ASN A 678 -17.81 3.19 -23.46
C ASN A 678 -19.18 3.46 -24.10
N ARG A 679 -19.23 3.48 -25.44
CA ARG A 679 -20.48 3.60 -26.22
C ARG A 679 -21.54 2.52 -25.95
N ASP A 680 -21.18 1.40 -25.34
CA ASP A 680 -22.12 0.33 -24.96
C ASP A 680 -22.71 0.52 -23.54
N GLY A 681 -22.44 1.65 -22.90
CA GLY A 681 -22.88 2.00 -21.55
C GLY A 681 -21.94 1.55 -20.44
N SER A 682 -20.91 0.74 -20.74
CA SER A 682 -19.96 0.23 -19.74
C SER A 682 -18.86 1.25 -19.38
N TRP A 683 -18.16 0.96 -18.28
CA TRP A 683 -16.89 1.58 -17.92
C TRP A 683 -15.83 0.49 -17.76
N PRO A 684 -14.53 0.82 -17.83
CA PRO A 684 -13.49 -0.12 -17.47
C PRO A 684 -13.40 -0.24 -15.94
N GLN A 685 -12.69 -1.24 -15.44
CA GLN A 685 -12.36 -1.34 -14.00
C GLN A 685 -11.59 -0.10 -13.55
N ALA A 686 -10.65 0.36 -14.39
CA ALA A 686 -9.91 1.60 -14.22
C ALA A 686 -9.56 2.26 -15.57
N PHE A 687 -9.41 3.58 -15.59
CA PHE A 687 -9.06 4.37 -16.78
C PHE A 687 -8.02 5.47 -16.48
N GLY A 688 -7.28 5.86 -17.52
CA GLY A 688 -6.40 7.03 -17.48
C GLY A 688 -7.22 8.32 -17.52
N PHE A 689 -6.93 9.23 -16.58
CA PHE A 689 -7.68 10.47 -16.37
C PHE A 689 -6.86 11.74 -16.60
N LEU A 690 -5.53 11.61 -16.73
CA LEU A 690 -4.63 12.72 -17.01
C LEU A 690 -4.57 12.98 -18.52
N PRO A 691 -4.40 14.25 -18.95
CA PRO A 691 -4.23 14.58 -20.37
C PRO A 691 -3.09 13.78 -21.02
N GLY A 692 -3.39 13.05 -22.10
CA GLY A 692 -2.46 12.17 -22.81
C GLY A 692 -2.42 10.71 -22.33
N ASP A 693 -3.15 10.36 -21.26
CA ASP A 693 -3.26 8.98 -20.73
C ASP A 693 -4.64 8.34 -21.00
N GLU A 694 -5.54 9.01 -21.73
CA GLU A 694 -6.95 8.61 -21.97
C GLU A 694 -7.10 7.30 -22.77
N GLY A 695 -5.98 6.78 -23.30
CA GLY A 695 -5.87 5.46 -23.92
C GLY A 695 -5.77 4.29 -22.92
N PHE A 696 -5.38 4.53 -21.65
CA PHE A 696 -5.29 3.47 -20.66
C PHE A 696 -6.69 3.02 -20.20
N ARG A 697 -6.96 1.72 -20.30
CA ARG A 697 -8.17 1.06 -19.79
C ARG A 697 -7.83 -0.33 -19.25
N HIS A 698 -8.43 -0.67 -18.12
CA HIS A 698 -8.41 -2.02 -17.57
C HIS A 698 -9.79 -2.67 -17.76
N GLU A 699 -9.92 -3.58 -18.73
CA GLU A 699 -11.16 -4.29 -19.06
C GLU A 699 -10.96 -5.81 -19.02
N PRO A 700 -12.00 -6.62 -18.75
CA PRO A 700 -13.38 -6.23 -18.45
C PRO A 700 -13.58 -5.77 -16.99
N PRO A 701 -14.60 -4.94 -16.69
CA PRO A 701 -14.96 -4.53 -15.33
C PRO A 701 -15.65 -5.65 -14.53
N HIS A 702 -15.67 -5.48 -13.21
CA HIS A 702 -16.58 -6.20 -12.32
C HIS A 702 -18.05 -5.78 -12.58
N GLY A 703 -19.01 -6.61 -12.16
CA GLY A 703 -20.43 -6.41 -12.45
C GLY A 703 -21.03 -5.17 -11.78
N ASP A 704 -20.43 -4.69 -10.70
CA ASP A 704 -20.90 -3.55 -9.92
C ASP A 704 -20.51 -2.19 -10.49
N VAL A 705 -19.45 -2.14 -11.31
CA VAL A 705 -18.84 -0.92 -11.82
C VAL A 705 -19.82 0.01 -12.53
N VAL A 706 -20.77 -0.55 -13.30
CA VAL A 706 -21.76 0.24 -14.08
C VAL A 706 -22.71 1.04 -13.19
N HIS A 707 -22.95 0.62 -11.95
CA HIS A 707 -23.89 1.28 -11.03
C HIS A 707 -23.29 2.48 -10.30
N TRP A 708 -21.96 2.52 -10.13
CA TRP A 708 -21.30 3.56 -9.34
C TRP A 708 -21.37 4.96 -9.96
N PRO A 709 -21.13 5.18 -11.29
CA PRO A 709 -21.34 6.48 -11.93
C PRO A 709 -22.79 6.96 -11.87
N VAL A 710 -23.76 6.04 -11.97
CA VAL A 710 -25.20 6.35 -11.84
C VAL A 710 -25.55 6.81 -10.43
N LEU A 711 -25.04 6.11 -9.41
CA LEU A 711 -25.18 6.50 -8.00
C LEU A 711 -24.47 7.85 -7.72
N ALA A 712 -23.29 8.06 -8.29
CA ALA A 712 -22.53 9.30 -8.20
C ALA A 712 -23.32 10.50 -8.77
N LEU A 713 -23.92 10.38 -9.95
CA LEU A 713 -24.77 11.40 -10.55
C LEU A 713 -25.96 11.73 -9.64
N GLY A 714 -26.68 10.72 -9.16
CA GLY A 714 -27.81 10.91 -8.25
C GLY A 714 -27.41 11.63 -6.95
N ARG A 715 -26.28 11.25 -6.34
CA ARG A 715 -25.72 11.90 -5.14
C ARG A 715 -25.32 13.35 -5.40
N TYR A 716 -24.71 13.63 -6.55
CA TYR A 716 -24.36 14.99 -6.97
C TYR A 716 -25.61 15.86 -7.12
N LEU A 717 -26.61 15.41 -7.90
CA LEU A 717 -27.88 16.12 -8.11
C LEU A 717 -28.58 16.43 -6.79
N LEU A 718 -28.65 15.47 -5.86
CA LEU A 718 -29.23 15.67 -4.53
C LEU A 718 -28.46 16.68 -3.68
N ALA A 719 -27.16 16.85 -3.87
CA ALA A 719 -26.36 17.79 -3.10
C ALA A 719 -26.39 19.21 -3.67
N SER A 720 -26.25 19.34 -5.00
CA SER A 720 -26.11 20.62 -5.69
C SER A 720 -27.44 21.24 -6.15
N HIS A 721 -28.44 20.40 -6.43
CA HIS A 721 -29.61 20.74 -7.26
C HIS A 721 -29.25 21.32 -8.65
N ASP A 722 -28.04 21.07 -9.18
CA ASP A 722 -27.63 21.49 -10.53
C ASP A 722 -28.30 20.62 -11.60
N SER A 723 -29.41 21.10 -12.17
CA SER A 723 -30.04 20.47 -13.34
C SER A 723 -29.15 20.53 -14.59
N GLY A 724 -28.29 21.55 -14.71
CA GLY A 724 -27.50 21.81 -15.91
C GLY A 724 -26.41 20.76 -16.18
N VAL A 725 -26.04 19.96 -15.18
CA VAL A 725 -25.15 18.79 -15.39
C VAL A 725 -25.78 17.74 -16.32
N LEU A 726 -27.12 17.62 -16.35
CA LEU A 726 -27.83 16.60 -17.13
C LEU A 726 -27.74 16.85 -18.63
N ASP A 727 -27.77 18.13 -19.01
CA ASP A 727 -27.73 18.61 -20.40
C ASP A 727 -26.28 18.84 -20.92
N GLU A 728 -25.28 18.74 -20.05
CA GLU A 728 -23.86 18.95 -20.40
C GLU A 728 -23.39 17.90 -21.42
N PRO A 729 -22.90 18.30 -22.61
CA PRO A 729 -22.46 17.36 -23.64
C PRO A 729 -21.05 16.84 -23.34
N VAL A 730 -20.95 15.60 -22.86
CA VAL A 730 -19.68 14.90 -22.62
C VAL A 730 -19.38 13.90 -23.73
N PRO A 731 -18.10 13.59 -24.02
CA PRO A 731 -17.74 12.62 -25.05
C PRO A 731 -17.99 11.17 -24.60
N TRP A 732 -18.37 10.31 -25.53
CA TRP A 732 -18.16 8.87 -25.35
C TRP A 732 -16.69 8.52 -25.59
N TRP A 733 -16.13 7.61 -24.81
CA TRP A 733 -14.81 7.08 -25.11
C TRP A 733 -14.83 6.33 -26.46
N SER A 734 -13.82 6.58 -27.30
CA SER A 734 -13.67 5.97 -28.63
C SER A 734 -12.19 5.76 -28.94
N PRO A 735 -11.76 4.54 -29.32
CA PRO A 735 -10.36 4.31 -29.68
C PRO A 735 -10.04 4.98 -31.02
N GLY A 736 -9.01 5.82 -31.04
CA GLY A 736 -8.35 6.31 -32.26
C GLY A 736 -9.17 7.20 -33.20
N GLY A 737 -10.23 7.86 -32.72
CA GLY A 737 -11.07 8.73 -33.55
C GLY A 737 -11.87 9.77 -32.76
N PRO A 738 -12.49 10.75 -33.42
CA PRO A 738 -13.26 11.79 -32.73
C PRO A 738 -14.44 11.19 -31.98
N ALA A 739 -14.49 11.45 -30.67
CA ALA A 739 -15.63 11.12 -29.85
C ALA A 739 -16.87 11.90 -30.31
N THR A 740 -17.99 11.19 -30.44
CA THR A 740 -19.31 11.84 -30.43
C THR A 740 -19.61 12.28 -29.00
N THR A 741 -20.32 13.39 -28.80
CA THR A 741 -20.80 13.81 -27.49
C THR A 741 -22.28 13.51 -27.32
N ALA A 742 -22.72 13.32 -26.07
CA ALA A 742 -24.13 13.24 -25.70
C ALA A 742 -24.33 13.88 -24.31
N PRO A 743 -25.56 14.28 -23.94
CA PRO A 743 -25.87 14.77 -22.60
C PRO A 743 -25.57 13.71 -21.53
N VAL A 744 -25.13 14.12 -20.33
CA VAL A 744 -24.90 13.20 -19.19
C VAL A 744 -26.14 12.35 -18.86
N LEU A 745 -27.35 12.89 -19.05
CA LEU A 745 -28.58 12.11 -18.88
C LEU A 745 -28.67 10.94 -19.89
N GLU A 746 -28.32 11.15 -21.15
CA GLU A 746 -28.29 10.09 -22.16
C GLU A 746 -27.25 9.01 -21.79
N HIS A 747 -26.07 9.43 -21.39
CA HIS A 747 -25.02 8.55 -20.85
C HIS A 747 -25.49 7.68 -19.67
N ALA A 748 -26.23 8.28 -18.73
CA ALA A 748 -26.81 7.56 -17.60
C ALA A 748 -27.93 6.59 -18.02
N LEU A 749 -28.75 6.94 -19.02
CA LEU A 749 -29.78 6.04 -19.55
C LEU A 749 -29.16 4.84 -20.27
N VAL A 750 -28.11 5.03 -21.06
CA VAL A 750 -27.39 3.92 -21.73
C VAL A 750 -26.68 3.02 -20.71
N ALA A 751 -26.18 3.56 -19.59
CA ALA A 751 -25.66 2.75 -18.47
C ALA A 751 -26.75 1.86 -17.84
N LEU A 752 -27.97 2.39 -17.69
CA LEU A 752 -29.11 1.62 -17.19
C LEU A 752 -29.57 0.55 -18.19
N ASP A 753 -29.61 0.87 -19.48
CA ASP A 753 -29.91 -0.13 -20.53
C ASP A 753 -28.84 -1.22 -20.60
N ARG A 754 -27.57 -0.88 -20.36
CA ARG A 754 -26.49 -1.86 -20.20
C ARG A 754 -26.71 -2.77 -18.98
N ALA A 755 -27.12 -2.22 -17.84
CA ALA A 755 -27.46 -3.01 -16.66
C ALA A 755 -28.66 -3.94 -16.91
N ARG A 756 -29.72 -3.43 -17.55
CA ARG A 756 -30.93 -4.18 -17.94
C ARG A 756 -30.61 -5.34 -18.88
N ALA A 757 -29.68 -5.15 -19.82
CA ALA A 757 -29.21 -6.21 -20.71
C ALA A 757 -28.41 -7.32 -19.99
N GLY A 758 -27.89 -7.05 -18.78
CA GLY A 758 -27.16 -7.99 -17.93
C GLY A 758 -27.99 -8.66 -16.83
N LEU A 759 -29.31 -8.52 -16.83
CA LEU A 759 -30.21 -9.15 -15.85
C LEU A 759 -30.32 -10.66 -16.07
N LEU A 760 -30.45 -11.41 -14.98
CA LEU A 760 -30.66 -12.86 -15.03
C LEU A 760 -32.06 -13.17 -15.62
N PRO A 761 -32.17 -14.12 -16.58
CA PRO A 761 -33.42 -14.38 -17.29
C PRO A 761 -34.64 -14.64 -16.39
N GLY A 762 -35.68 -13.83 -16.57
CA GLY A 762 -36.92 -13.92 -15.78
C GLY A 762 -36.89 -13.17 -14.45
N THR A 763 -35.89 -12.31 -14.21
CA THR A 763 -35.76 -11.48 -12.98
C THR A 763 -35.30 -10.05 -13.30
N HIS A 764 -35.27 -9.22 -12.27
CA HIS A 764 -34.61 -7.91 -12.19
C HIS A 764 -33.28 -7.98 -11.40
N LEU A 765 -32.73 -9.19 -11.21
CA LEU A 765 -31.45 -9.39 -10.54
C LEU A 765 -30.30 -9.26 -11.55
N VAL A 766 -29.35 -8.38 -11.27
CA VAL A 766 -28.11 -8.25 -12.05
C VAL A 766 -27.24 -9.49 -11.89
N ALA A 767 -26.69 -9.98 -12.99
CA ALA A 767 -25.71 -11.06 -12.97
C ALA A 767 -24.41 -10.63 -12.28
N TYR A 768 -23.67 -11.58 -11.73
CA TYR A 768 -22.44 -11.31 -10.98
C TYR A 768 -21.32 -10.72 -11.85
N GLY A 769 -21.30 -11.05 -13.14
CA GLY A 769 -20.21 -10.64 -14.04
C GLY A 769 -18.87 -11.17 -13.54
N HIS A 770 -17.83 -10.35 -13.66
CA HIS A 770 -16.47 -10.73 -13.25
C HIS A 770 -16.20 -10.60 -11.74
N GLY A 771 -17.16 -10.13 -10.94
CA GLY A 771 -16.97 -9.89 -9.51
C GLY A 771 -17.91 -8.82 -8.97
N ASP A 772 -17.84 -8.59 -7.66
CA ASP A 772 -18.43 -7.44 -6.99
C ASP A 772 -17.34 -6.58 -6.30
N TRP A 773 -17.72 -5.78 -5.30
CA TRP A 773 -16.77 -4.96 -4.55
C TRP A 773 -15.67 -5.78 -3.86
N ASN A 774 -15.94 -7.02 -3.42
CA ASN A 774 -14.86 -7.83 -2.87
C ASN A 774 -14.07 -8.45 -4.01
N ASP A 775 -13.04 -7.70 -4.38
CA ASP A 775 -12.01 -8.04 -5.36
C ASP A 775 -11.49 -9.49 -5.26
N SER A 776 -11.47 -10.08 -4.06
CA SER A 776 -11.01 -11.45 -3.87
C SER A 776 -11.96 -12.54 -4.39
N LEU A 777 -13.24 -12.22 -4.63
CA LEU A 777 -14.34 -13.16 -4.91
C LEU A 777 -14.69 -13.29 -6.39
N GLN A 778 -13.81 -12.88 -7.30
CA GLN A 778 -13.95 -13.13 -8.73
C GLN A 778 -14.26 -14.63 -8.98
N PRO A 779 -15.24 -14.99 -9.82
CA PRO A 779 -15.73 -16.36 -9.92
C PRO A 779 -14.66 -17.28 -10.54
N ALA A 780 -14.46 -18.46 -9.96
CA ALA A 780 -13.51 -19.45 -10.48
C ALA A 780 -14.00 -20.12 -11.78
N ASP A 781 -15.31 -20.37 -11.88
CA ASP A 781 -15.97 -20.83 -13.11
C ASP A 781 -16.56 -19.63 -13.89
N PRO A 782 -16.13 -19.35 -15.13
CA PRO A 782 -16.71 -18.29 -15.96
C PRO A 782 -18.22 -18.41 -16.18
N ALA A 783 -18.81 -19.61 -16.10
CA ALA A 783 -20.26 -19.79 -16.23
C ALA A 783 -21.04 -19.19 -15.04
N MET A 784 -20.40 -19.02 -13.88
CA MET A 784 -21.01 -18.33 -12.72
C MET A 784 -21.23 -16.83 -13.01
N ALA A 785 -20.42 -16.20 -13.86
CA ALA A 785 -20.55 -14.78 -14.20
C ALA A 785 -21.95 -14.43 -14.76
N ALA A 786 -22.56 -15.34 -15.51
CA ALA A 786 -23.86 -15.17 -16.16
C ALA A 786 -25.02 -15.93 -15.48
N THR A 787 -24.76 -16.63 -14.37
CA THR A 787 -25.79 -17.44 -13.67
C THR A 787 -25.87 -17.19 -12.16
N MET A 788 -24.86 -16.55 -11.58
CA MET A 788 -24.86 -16.11 -10.18
C MET A 788 -25.29 -14.64 -10.08
N THR A 789 -25.82 -14.26 -8.92
CA THR A 789 -26.06 -12.87 -8.52
C THR A 789 -25.57 -12.65 -7.09
N SER A 790 -25.10 -11.44 -6.80
CA SER A 790 -24.64 -10.99 -5.47
C SER A 790 -25.73 -10.13 -4.85
N ALA A 791 -26.17 -10.46 -3.64
CA ALA A 791 -27.13 -9.63 -2.91
C ALA A 791 -26.58 -8.21 -2.73
N TRP A 792 -25.28 -8.07 -2.48
CA TRP A 792 -24.64 -6.77 -2.39
C TRP A 792 -24.76 -5.97 -3.71
N THR A 793 -24.44 -6.55 -4.87
CA THR A 793 -24.56 -5.84 -6.16
C THR A 793 -26.01 -5.48 -6.48
N VAL A 794 -26.97 -6.35 -6.13
CA VAL A 794 -28.41 -6.07 -6.27
C VAL A 794 -28.85 -4.90 -5.38
N THR A 795 -28.36 -4.82 -4.13
CA THR A 795 -28.64 -3.65 -3.26
C THR A 795 -28.00 -2.36 -3.80
N LEU A 796 -26.81 -2.43 -4.42
CA LEU A 796 -26.19 -1.28 -5.10
C LEU A 796 -27.00 -0.85 -6.32
N HIS A 797 -27.50 -1.78 -7.13
CA HIS A 797 -28.36 -1.47 -8.28
C HIS A 797 -29.64 -0.74 -7.82
N HIS A 798 -30.31 -1.25 -6.78
CA HIS A 798 -31.45 -0.58 -6.14
C HIS A 798 -31.08 0.82 -5.63
N GLN A 799 -29.92 0.98 -4.98
CA GLN A 799 -29.46 2.27 -4.48
C GLN A 799 -29.17 3.27 -5.61
N ALA A 800 -28.59 2.84 -6.73
CA ALA A 800 -28.35 3.69 -7.90
C ALA A 800 -29.66 4.18 -8.52
N LEU A 801 -30.64 3.28 -8.75
CA LEU A 801 -31.95 3.62 -9.29
C LEU A 801 -32.70 4.62 -8.40
N THR A 802 -32.79 4.33 -7.10
CA THR A 802 -33.51 5.18 -6.13
C THR A 802 -32.84 6.54 -5.94
N THR A 803 -31.51 6.59 -5.88
CA THR A 803 -30.76 7.84 -5.70
C THR A 803 -30.81 8.72 -6.95
N LEU A 804 -30.71 8.13 -8.15
CA LEU A 804 -30.93 8.89 -9.39
C LEU A 804 -32.37 9.41 -9.48
N ALA A 805 -33.38 8.59 -9.18
CA ALA A 805 -34.78 9.01 -9.19
C ALA A 805 -35.06 10.13 -8.18
N ALA A 806 -34.39 10.13 -7.03
CA ALA A 806 -34.48 11.20 -6.04
C ALA A 806 -33.79 12.49 -6.53
N GLY A 807 -32.59 12.38 -7.11
CA GLY A 807 -31.86 13.52 -7.68
C GLY A 807 -32.62 14.18 -8.85
N LEU A 808 -33.13 13.39 -9.79
CA LEU A 808 -33.96 13.87 -10.91
C LEU A 808 -35.26 14.55 -10.44
N ALA A 809 -35.86 14.06 -9.35
CA ALA A 809 -37.04 14.69 -8.75
C ALA A 809 -36.72 16.00 -8.04
N ALA A 810 -35.53 16.13 -7.42
CA ALA A 810 -35.09 17.34 -6.74
C ALA A 810 -34.78 18.50 -7.70
N VAL A 811 -34.32 18.20 -8.93
CA VAL A 811 -33.94 19.21 -9.94
C VAL A 811 -35.01 19.49 -11.00
N GLY A 812 -36.14 18.79 -10.98
CA GLY A 812 -37.12 18.82 -12.07
C GLY A 812 -38.55 19.11 -11.62
N GLU A 813 -38.98 20.37 -11.68
CA GLU A 813 -40.39 20.79 -11.49
C GLU A 813 -41.33 20.40 -12.67
N GLY A 814 -41.09 19.23 -13.30
CA GLY A 814 -42.01 18.61 -14.27
C GLY A 814 -41.38 17.81 -15.41
N GLY A 815 -40.10 18.03 -15.74
CA GLY A 815 -39.48 17.49 -16.96
C GLY A 815 -39.20 15.98 -16.98
N HIS A 816 -38.95 15.37 -15.81
CA HIS A 816 -38.47 13.98 -15.69
C HIS A 816 -39.46 13.04 -14.97
N ALA A 817 -40.72 13.44 -14.79
CA ALA A 817 -41.68 12.72 -13.93
C ALA A 817 -41.88 11.25 -14.33
N ASP A 818 -42.01 10.97 -15.63
CA ASP A 818 -42.19 9.61 -16.16
C ASP A 818 -40.94 8.74 -15.95
N LEU A 819 -39.74 9.31 -16.14
CA LEU A 819 -38.48 8.62 -15.88
C LEU A 819 -38.31 8.32 -14.38
N VAL A 820 -38.61 9.28 -13.50
CA VAL A 820 -38.59 9.09 -12.05
C VAL A 820 -39.57 7.99 -11.62
N ALA A 821 -40.76 7.93 -12.23
CA ALA A 821 -41.73 6.87 -11.98
C ALA A 821 -41.23 5.50 -12.46
N ALA A 822 -40.62 5.43 -13.65
CA ALA A 822 -40.04 4.21 -14.20
C ALA A 822 -38.88 3.67 -13.33
N LEU A 823 -37.93 4.52 -12.94
CA LEU A 823 -36.81 4.15 -12.07
C LEU A 823 -37.28 3.65 -10.70
N ARG A 824 -38.33 4.25 -10.12
CA ARG A 824 -38.94 3.79 -8.86
C ARG A 824 -39.66 2.45 -9.01
N ALA A 825 -40.34 2.22 -10.13
CA ALA A 825 -40.99 0.94 -10.40
C ALA A 825 -39.96 -0.18 -10.62
N GLU A 826 -38.88 0.11 -11.34
CA GLU A 826 -37.75 -0.81 -11.54
C GLU A 826 -37.06 -1.14 -10.21
N ALA A 827 -36.76 -0.13 -9.37
CA ALA A 827 -36.22 -0.35 -8.03
C ALA A 827 -37.13 -1.23 -7.17
N ALA A 828 -38.46 -1.02 -7.20
CA ALA A 828 -39.40 -1.86 -6.48
C ALA A 828 -39.41 -3.31 -6.98
N ALA A 829 -39.21 -3.55 -8.27
CA ALA A 829 -39.07 -4.89 -8.84
C ALA A 829 -37.75 -5.56 -8.45
N VAL A 830 -36.63 -4.83 -8.47
CA VAL A 830 -35.33 -5.29 -7.94
C VAL A 830 -35.42 -5.69 -6.47
N ALA A 831 -36.11 -4.89 -5.64
CA ALA A 831 -36.35 -5.19 -4.24
C ALA A 831 -37.24 -6.43 -4.03
N ALA A 832 -38.26 -6.62 -4.87
CA ALA A 832 -39.12 -7.80 -4.82
C ALA A 832 -38.35 -9.09 -5.14
N ASP A 833 -37.57 -9.10 -6.22
CA ASP A 833 -36.80 -10.27 -6.64
C ASP A 833 -35.65 -10.59 -5.66
N LEU A 834 -35.05 -9.57 -5.02
CA LEU A 834 -34.10 -9.76 -3.91
C LEU A 834 -34.77 -10.50 -2.75
N ARG A 835 -35.97 -10.08 -2.37
CA ARG A 835 -36.73 -10.72 -1.28
C ARG A 835 -37.19 -12.13 -1.64
N GLU A 836 -37.48 -12.42 -2.91
CA GLU A 836 -37.87 -13.76 -3.36
C GLU A 836 -36.70 -14.75 -3.42
N HIS A 837 -35.53 -14.30 -3.89
CA HIS A 837 -34.43 -15.20 -4.24
C HIS A 837 -33.25 -15.20 -3.27
N LEU A 838 -33.05 -14.13 -2.49
CA LEU A 838 -31.87 -13.93 -1.63
C LEU A 838 -32.19 -13.83 -0.13
N LEU A 839 -33.40 -13.38 0.26
CA LEU A 839 -33.85 -13.42 1.66
C LEU A 839 -34.49 -14.78 1.97
N VAL A 840 -33.71 -15.70 2.53
CA VAL A 840 -34.09 -17.11 2.68
C VAL A 840 -33.95 -17.56 4.12
N ASP A 841 -34.98 -18.24 4.64
CA ASP A 841 -35.11 -18.65 6.05
C ASP A 841 -35.00 -17.50 7.07
N GLY A 842 -35.22 -16.26 6.62
CA GLY A 842 -35.11 -15.04 7.43
C GLY A 842 -33.76 -14.30 7.31
N GLU A 843 -32.77 -14.89 6.62
CA GLU A 843 -31.42 -14.33 6.47
C GLU A 843 -31.09 -14.02 4.99
N LEU A 844 -30.37 -12.92 4.74
CA LEU A 844 -29.83 -12.61 3.41
C LEU A 844 -28.63 -13.49 3.06
N ALA A 845 -28.79 -14.34 2.05
CA ALA A 845 -27.68 -15.01 1.38
C ALA A 845 -26.75 -13.98 0.72
N GLY A 846 -25.43 -14.19 0.76
CA GLY A 846 -24.49 -13.36 0.01
C GLY A 846 -24.67 -13.51 -1.50
N TYR A 847 -24.86 -14.74 -1.96
CA TYR A 847 -25.02 -15.06 -3.38
C TYR A 847 -26.10 -16.12 -3.62
N ALA A 848 -26.71 -16.08 -4.80
CA ALA A 848 -27.52 -17.17 -5.33
C ALA A 848 -27.12 -17.50 -6.77
N GLN A 849 -27.09 -18.78 -7.14
CA GLN A 849 -26.96 -19.21 -8.53
C GLN A 849 -28.31 -19.70 -9.04
N LEU A 850 -28.76 -19.16 -10.17
CA LEU A 850 -30.07 -19.42 -10.76
C LEU A 850 -29.92 -20.22 -12.06
N ALA A 851 -30.76 -21.24 -12.23
CA ALA A 851 -30.96 -21.89 -13.51
C ALA A 851 -31.97 -21.07 -14.33
N PRO A 852 -31.73 -20.88 -15.64
CA PRO A 852 -32.67 -20.16 -16.50
C PRO A 852 -34.05 -20.84 -16.54
N PRO A 853 -35.14 -20.10 -16.78
CA PRO A 853 -36.48 -20.66 -16.94
C PRO A 853 -36.53 -21.75 -18.02
N ALA A 854 -37.29 -22.84 -17.79
CA ALA A 854 -37.40 -23.92 -18.77
C ALA A 854 -38.38 -23.59 -19.92
N GLY A 855 -39.19 -22.54 -19.78
CA GLY A 855 -40.10 -22.03 -20.80
C GLY A 855 -40.51 -20.57 -20.57
N PRO A 856 -41.14 -19.92 -21.57
CA PRO A 856 -41.62 -18.54 -21.44
C PRO A 856 -42.68 -18.41 -20.34
N GLY A 857 -42.45 -17.49 -19.40
CA GLY A 857 -43.35 -17.25 -18.26
C GLY A 857 -43.15 -18.18 -17.05
N GLU A 858 -42.19 -19.11 -17.11
CA GLU A 858 -41.74 -19.85 -15.92
C GLU A 858 -40.78 -19.01 -15.08
N ARG A 859 -40.76 -19.24 -13.76
CA ARG A 859 -39.81 -18.60 -12.85
C ARG A 859 -38.46 -19.33 -12.89
N PRO A 860 -37.32 -18.62 -12.76
CA PRO A 860 -36.02 -19.26 -12.64
C PRO A 860 -35.93 -20.05 -11.34
N ARG A 861 -35.17 -21.14 -11.35
CA ARG A 861 -34.98 -21.99 -10.16
C ARG A 861 -33.63 -21.69 -9.52
N VAL A 862 -33.62 -21.30 -8.25
CA VAL A 862 -32.37 -21.23 -7.48
C VAL A 862 -31.75 -22.64 -7.40
N VAL A 863 -30.50 -22.76 -7.83
CA VAL A 863 -29.69 -23.98 -7.81
C VAL A 863 -29.04 -24.15 -6.44
N ARG A 864 -28.46 -23.05 -5.91
CA ARG A 864 -27.78 -23.00 -4.62
C ARG A 864 -27.65 -21.55 -4.11
N HIS A 865 -27.49 -21.44 -2.80
CA HIS A 865 -27.11 -20.21 -2.09
C HIS A 865 -25.68 -20.37 -1.56
N LEU A 866 -24.87 -19.32 -1.67
CA LEU A 866 -23.52 -19.27 -1.11
C LEU A 866 -23.45 -18.13 -0.07
N VAL A 867 -22.59 -18.29 0.94
CA VAL A 867 -22.53 -17.36 2.09
C VAL A 867 -23.92 -17.22 2.74
N HIS A 868 -24.48 -18.37 3.12
CA HIS A 868 -25.79 -18.54 3.75
C HIS A 868 -25.74 -19.80 4.66
N PRO A 869 -26.56 -19.94 5.72
CA PRO A 869 -26.60 -21.19 6.50
C PRO A 869 -26.89 -22.48 5.71
N ARG A 870 -27.40 -22.39 4.47
CA ARG A 870 -27.54 -23.51 3.53
C ARG A 870 -26.27 -23.85 2.73
N ASP A 871 -25.24 -23.01 2.75
CA ASP A 871 -23.97 -23.23 2.05
C ASP A 871 -23.17 -24.34 2.75
N THR A 872 -23.06 -25.48 2.07
CA THR A 872 -22.25 -26.63 2.51
C THR A 872 -20.94 -26.76 1.73
N GLU A 873 -20.73 -25.92 0.71
CA GLU A 873 -19.61 -26.01 -0.21
C GLU A 873 -18.43 -25.16 0.27
N THR A 874 -18.64 -23.85 0.44
CA THR A 874 -17.58 -22.92 0.83
C THR A 874 -17.27 -23.04 2.33
N GLY A 875 -18.31 -23.32 3.13
CA GLY A 875 -18.27 -23.31 4.59
C GLY A 875 -18.50 -21.94 5.22
N LEU A 876 -18.68 -20.88 4.41
CA LEU A 876 -19.08 -19.54 4.85
C LEU A 876 -20.60 -19.51 5.01
N ARG A 877 -21.11 -19.09 6.17
CA ARG A 877 -22.55 -19.06 6.42
C ARG A 877 -23.13 -17.66 6.39
N ARG A 878 -22.32 -16.63 6.68
CA ARG A 878 -22.78 -15.24 6.74
C ARG A 878 -21.72 -14.28 6.23
N GLY A 879 -22.20 -13.17 5.68
CA GLY A 879 -21.37 -12.08 5.20
C GLY A 879 -21.92 -10.74 5.66
N SER A 880 -21.04 -9.76 5.87
CA SER A 880 -21.46 -8.43 6.31
C SER A 880 -21.96 -7.57 5.15
N LEU A 881 -21.37 -7.68 3.95
CA LEU A 881 -21.67 -6.81 2.80
C LEU A 881 -23.16 -6.81 2.41
N GLN A 882 -23.80 -7.97 2.29
CA GLN A 882 -25.22 -8.04 1.94
C GLN A 882 -26.12 -7.42 3.01
N THR A 883 -25.76 -7.53 4.29
CA THR A 883 -26.49 -6.93 5.41
C THR A 883 -26.32 -5.42 5.43
N ILE A 884 -25.08 -4.94 5.36
CA ILE A 884 -24.72 -3.52 5.41
C ILE A 884 -25.52 -2.71 4.38
N HIS A 885 -25.53 -3.15 3.12
CA HIS A 885 -26.17 -2.38 2.06
C HIS A 885 -27.69 -2.57 2.00
N ALA A 886 -28.23 -3.71 2.47
CA ALA A 886 -29.68 -3.86 2.62
C ALA A 886 -30.24 -2.93 3.72
N LEU A 887 -29.51 -2.78 4.83
CA LEU A 887 -29.83 -1.81 5.89
C LEU A 887 -29.78 -0.37 5.36
N ALA A 888 -28.63 0.04 4.80
CA ALA A 888 -28.41 1.39 4.30
C ALA A 888 -29.32 1.76 3.10
N GLY A 889 -29.77 0.77 2.33
CA GLY A 889 -30.71 0.93 1.21
C GLY A 889 -32.19 0.87 1.58
N GLY A 890 -32.55 0.67 2.87
CA GLY A 890 -33.95 0.63 3.32
C GLY A 890 -34.74 -0.62 2.86
N LEU A 891 -34.05 -1.74 2.57
CA LEU A 891 -34.64 -2.94 1.95
C LEU A 891 -35.22 -3.96 2.95
N LEU A 892 -35.01 -3.72 4.24
CA LEU A 892 -35.46 -4.58 5.35
C LEU A 892 -36.49 -3.82 6.20
N GLY A 893 -37.53 -4.51 6.68
CA GLY A 893 -38.42 -3.96 7.71
C GLY A 893 -37.67 -3.79 9.05
N PRO A 894 -38.18 -2.99 10.01
CA PRO A 894 -37.49 -2.74 11.28
C PRO A 894 -37.10 -4.01 12.07
N ASP A 895 -37.98 -5.01 12.10
CA ASP A 895 -37.72 -6.30 12.77
C ASP A 895 -36.66 -7.13 12.01
N GLU A 896 -36.70 -7.12 10.68
CA GLU A 896 -35.72 -7.80 9.82
C GLU A 896 -34.34 -7.13 9.95
N ALA A 897 -34.30 -5.80 10.00
CA ALA A 897 -33.10 -5.01 10.22
C ALA A 897 -32.50 -5.31 11.60
N ALA A 898 -33.30 -5.29 12.66
CA ALA A 898 -32.86 -5.64 14.01
C ALA A 898 -32.31 -7.09 14.09
N HIS A 899 -32.96 -8.04 13.41
CA HIS A 899 -32.49 -9.42 13.31
C HIS A 899 -31.11 -9.52 12.64
N HIS A 900 -30.94 -8.91 11.46
CA HIS A 900 -29.67 -8.94 10.72
C HIS A 900 -28.53 -8.23 11.48
N VAL A 901 -28.83 -7.14 12.19
CA VAL A 901 -27.86 -6.47 13.09
C VAL A 901 -27.42 -7.39 14.23
N GLY A 902 -28.35 -8.17 14.77
CA GLY A 902 -28.05 -9.24 15.74
C GLY A 902 -27.08 -10.27 15.17
N LEU A 903 -27.34 -10.78 13.97
CA LEU A 903 -26.47 -11.74 13.28
C LEU A 903 -25.05 -11.20 13.03
N VAL A 904 -24.93 -9.92 12.62
CA VAL A 904 -23.62 -9.28 12.45
C VAL A 904 -22.90 -9.18 13.79
N ARG A 905 -23.58 -8.77 14.86
CA ARG A 905 -23.00 -8.67 16.20
C ARG A 905 -22.56 -10.00 16.78
N GLU A 906 -23.29 -11.08 16.51
CA GLU A 906 -23.00 -12.42 17.04
C GLU A 906 -21.89 -13.13 16.26
N HIS A 907 -21.83 -12.98 14.93
CA HIS A 907 -21.01 -13.83 14.06
C HIS A 907 -19.95 -13.10 13.24
N LEU A 908 -20.01 -11.77 13.13
CA LEU A 908 -19.18 -10.99 12.22
C LEU A 908 -18.40 -9.86 12.92
N MET A 909 -18.49 -9.69 14.24
CA MET A 909 -17.73 -8.67 14.97
C MET A 909 -16.48 -9.25 15.63
N GLY A 910 -15.34 -8.61 15.40
CA GLY A 910 -14.13 -8.72 16.22
C GLY A 910 -13.91 -7.44 17.06
N VAL A 911 -12.94 -7.49 17.98
CA VAL A 911 -12.53 -6.35 18.82
C VAL A 911 -11.97 -5.13 18.05
N ASP A 912 -11.67 -5.31 16.76
CA ASP A 912 -11.18 -4.32 15.81
C ASP A 912 -12.23 -3.82 14.82
N GLY A 913 -13.36 -4.51 14.68
CA GLY A 913 -14.45 -4.08 13.80
C GLY A 913 -15.21 -5.25 13.16
N VAL A 914 -15.92 -4.97 12.08
CA VAL A 914 -16.73 -5.98 11.37
C VAL A 914 -15.87 -6.77 10.38
N ARG A 915 -16.14 -8.06 10.28
CA ARG A 915 -15.51 -9.02 9.36
C ARG A 915 -16.37 -9.20 8.11
N LEU A 916 -15.73 -9.47 6.98
CA LEU A 916 -16.41 -9.75 5.71
C LEU A 916 -17.24 -11.04 5.77
N PHE A 917 -16.76 -12.05 6.51
CA PHE A 917 -17.38 -13.37 6.66
C PHE A 917 -17.28 -13.90 8.10
N ASP A 918 -18.11 -14.90 8.44
CA ASP A 918 -18.16 -15.56 9.75
C ASP A 918 -17.04 -16.59 9.98
N ALA A 919 -16.31 -16.94 8.91
CA ALA A 919 -15.11 -17.76 8.97
C ALA A 919 -14.13 -17.37 7.84
N PRO A 920 -12.83 -17.69 7.95
CA PRO A 920 -11.89 -17.60 6.85
C PRO A 920 -12.35 -18.47 5.67
N PRO A 921 -12.32 -17.94 4.42
CA PRO A 921 -12.47 -18.77 3.22
C PRO A 921 -11.48 -19.93 3.26
N ARG A 922 -11.92 -21.12 2.84
CA ARG A 922 -11.07 -22.31 2.82
C ARG A 922 -9.91 -22.10 1.87
N TYR A 923 -8.70 -22.49 2.31
CA TYR A 923 -7.51 -22.46 1.47
C TYR A 923 -7.18 -23.88 1.00
N HIS A 924 -6.98 -24.04 -0.29
CA HIS A 924 -6.79 -25.33 -0.95
C HIS A 924 -5.46 -25.37 -1.70
N GLY A 925 -4.35 -25.06 -1.03
CA GLY A 925 -3.00 -25.07 -1.61
C GLY A 925 -2.85 -24.20 -2.86
N GLY A 926 -3.63 -23.11 -2.93
CA GLY A 926 -3.60 -22.17 -4.04
C GLY A 926 -4.38 -22.59 -5.29
N VAL A 927 -5.34 -23.50 -5.16
CA VAL A 927 -6.25 -23.91 -6.25
C VAL A 927 -7.66 -23.42 -5.99
N SER A 928 -8.15 -22.55 -6.88
CA SER A 928 -9.50 -21.98 -6.87
C SER A 928 -10.58 -23.03 -7.18
N ARG A 929 -11.66 -23.07 -6.39
CA ARG A 929 -12.85 -23.91 -6.63
C ARG A 929 -14.11 -23.10 -6.87
N HIS A 930 -14.32 -22.05 -6.07
CA HIS A 930 -15.50 -21.17 -6.14
C HIS A 930 -15.09 -19.75 -6.51
N PHE A 931 -14.02 -19.27 -5.88
CA PHE A 931 -13.51 -17.91 -5.99
C PHE A 931 -12.01 -17.91 -6.31
N GLN A 932 -11.53 -16.89 -7.02
CA GLN A 932 -10.14 -16.79 -7.44
C GLN A 932 -9.22 -16.37 -6.29
N ARG A 933 -9.03 -15.07 -6.07
CA ARG A 933 -8.01 -14.54 -5.15
C ARG A 933 -8.23 -14.94 -3.68
N ALA A 934 -9.48 -15.15 -3.25
CA ALA A 934 -9.82 -15.63 -1.91
C ALA A 934 -9.24 -17.04 -1.61
N GLU A 935 -9.06 -17.87 -2.63
CA GLU A 935 -8.53 -19.24 -2.52
C GLU A 935 -7.06 -19.35 -2.96
N THR A 936 -6.53 -18.38 -3.71
CA THR A 936 -5.11 -18.35 -4.12
C THR A 936 -4.18 -17.57 -3.19
N ALA A 937 -4.68 -16.59 -2.43
CA ALA A 937 -3.85 -15.79 -1.51
C ALA A 937 -3.32 -16.62 -0.31
N THR A 938 -2.03 -16.53 -0.05
CA THR A 938 -1.34 -17.21 1.06
C THR A 938 -1.18 -16.33 2.28
N PHE A 939 -1.00 -15.02 2.08
CA PHE A 939 -0.95 -14.01 3.13
C PHE A 939 -2.31 -13.79 3.80
N VAL A 940 -2.30 -13.57 5.12
CA VAL A 940 -3.49 -13.29 5.94
C VAL A 940 -3.59 -11.79 6.19
N GLY A 941 -3.97 -11.05 5.15
CA GLY A 941 -4.22 -9.63 5.25
C GLY A 941 -5.02 -9.08 4.08
N ARG A 942 -5.14 -7.76 4.01
CA ARG A 942 -6.04 -7.07 3.06
C ARG A 942 -7.48 -7.64 3.18
N GLU A 943 -8.16 -7.91 2.06
CA GLU A 943 -9.52 -8.49 2.07
C GLU A 943 -9.54 -9.91 2.69
N ILE A 944 -8.41 -10.65 2.65
CA ILE A 944 -8.27 -12.02 3.14
C ILE A 944 -8.21 -12.09 4.68
N GLY A 945 -7.71 -11.03 5.33
CA GLY A 945 -7.76 -10.85 6.79
C GLY A 945 -9.18 -10.59 7.34
N LEU A 946 -10.17 -10.47 6.46
CA LEU A 946 -11.59 -10.25 6.71
C LEU A 946 -11.99 -8.93 7.36
N MET A 947 -11.13 -8.24 8.12
CA MET A 947 -11.40 -6.86 8.55
C MET A 947 -10.80 -5.91 7.51
N TYR A 948 -11.61 -5.51 6.53
CA TYR A 948 -11.25 -4.46 5.58
C TYR A 948 -11.94 -3.16 5.97
N VAL A 949 -11.16 -2.12 6.28
CA VAL A 949 -11.65 -0.90 6.94
C VAL A 949 -12.74 -0.20 6.12
N HIS A 950 -12.66 -0.23 4.79
CA HIS A 950 -13.70 0.34 3.93
C HIS A 950 -15.08 -0.34 4.15
N ALA A 951 -15.13 -1.67 4.26
CA ALA A 951 -16.39 -2.37 4.55
C ALA A 951 -16.91 -2.05 5.96
N HIS A 952 -15.99 -1.90 6.94
CA HIS A 952 -16.34 -1.43 8.27
C HIS A 952 -16.93 -0.01 8.23
N LEU A 953 -16.38 0.94 7.48
CA LEU A 953 -16.97 2.28 7.33
C LEU A 953 -18.40 2.25 6.77
N ARG A 954 -18.72 1.32 5.85
CA ARG A 954 -20.10 1.12 5.37
C ARG A 954 -21.01 0.51 6.45
N TRP A 955 -20.49 -0.37 7.32
CA TRP A 955 -21.22 -0.80 8.51
C TRP A 955 -21.52 0.36 9.47
N LEU A 956 -20.59 1.31 9.64
CA LEU A 956 -20.83 2.52 10.44
C LEU A 956 -21.91 3.42 9.82
N GLU A 957 -21.92 3.54 8.49
CA GLU A 957 -23.02 4.19 7.75
C GLU A 957 -24.38 3.52 8.04
N ALA A 958 -24.44 2.18 8.06
CA ALA A 958 -25.64 1.45 8.47
C ALA A 958 -26.03 1.66 9.95
N MET A 959 -25.05 1.76 10.86
CA MET A 959 -25.34 2.11 12.28
C MET A 959 -25.90 3.53 12.42
N ALA A 960 -25.45 4.48 11.60
CA ALA A 960 -26.00 5.84 11.57
C ALA A 960 -27.45 5.87 11.05
N VAL A 961 -27.75 5.08 10.01
CA VAL A 961 -29.14 4.91 9.53
C VAL A 961 -30.05 4.38 10.66
N LEU A 962 -29.60 3.37 11.40
CA LEU A 962 -30.35 2.81 12.54
C LEU A 962 -30.35 3.70 13.81
N GLY A 963 -29.50 4.74 13.87
CA GLY A 963 -29.35 5.60 15.05
C GLY A 963 -28.58 4.98 16.21
N ASP A 964 -27.78 3.93 15.95
CA ASP A 964 -26.92 3.34 16.97
C ASP A 964 -25.62 4.18 17.11
N ALA A 965 -25.76 5.30 17.81
CA ALA A 965 -24.70 6.28 18.00
C ALA A 965 -23.50 5.72 18.78
N GLU A 966 -23.73 4.74 19.65
CA GLU A 966 -22.69 4.04 20.39
C GLU A 966 -21.84 3.16 19.48
N ALA A 967 -22.48 2.34 18.63
CA ALA A 967 -21.78 1.51 17.65
C ALA A 967 -21.05 2.35 16.59
N LEU A 968 -21.67 3.42 16.08
CA LEU A 968 -21.05 4.36 15.15
C LEU A 968 -19.78 4.99 15.73
N TRP A 969 -19.86 5.57 16.93
CA TRP A 969 -18.72 6.27 17.53
C TRP A 969 -17.61 5.32 17.99
N HIS A 970 -17.95 4.17 18.55
CA HIS A 970 -16.96 3.15 18.89
C HIS A 970 -16.22 2.65 17.64
N GLY A 971 -16.97 2.32 16.57
CA GLY A 971 -16.38 1.84 15.32
C GLY A 971 -15.49 2.86 14.61
N LEU A 972 -15.88 4.14 14.60
CA LEU A 972 -15.00 5.21 14.10
C LEU A 972 -13.66 5.21 14.85
N ARG A 973 -13.71 5.16 16.18
CA ARG A 973 -12.51 5.14 17.04
C ARG A 973 -11.61 3.92 16.79
N GLN A 974 -12.14 2.75 16.42
CA GLN A 974 -11.33 1.57 16.07
C GLN A 974 -10.44 1.79 14.84
N VAL A 975 -10.84 2.67 13.91
CA VAL A 975 -10.16 2.86 12.61
C VAL A 975 -9.51 4.24 12.43
N LEU A 976 -9.79 5.21 13.30
CA LEU A 976 -9.11 6.51 13.30
C LEU A 976 -7.57 6.34 13.48
N PRO A 977 -6.74 6.94 12.60
CA PRO A 977 -5.28 6.83 12.64
C PRO A 977 -4.68 7.10 14.03
N ALA A 978 -5.06 8.21 14.66
CA ALA A 978 -4.46 8.66 15.90
C ALA A 978 -4.93 7.88 17.13
N THR A 979 -6.01 7.09 17.05
CA THR A 979 -6.67 6.55 18.25
C THR A 979 -6.06 5.22 18.72
N VAL A 980 -5.75 4.31 17.80
CA VAL A 980 -5.36 2.92 18.16
C VAL A 980 -4.04 2.83 18.93
N GLY A 981 -3.09 3.73 18.68
CA GLY A 981 -1.85 3.82 19.48
C GLY A 981 -2.02 4.57 20.81
N THR A 982 -2.98 5.48 20.92
CA THR A 982 -3.04 6.48 22.01
C THR A 982 -4.15 6.21 23.03
N VAL A 983 -5.07 5.28 22.74
CA VAL A 983 -6.17 4.88 23.64
C VAL A 983 -6.03 3.39 24.00
N PRO A 984 -5.29 3.07 25.09
CA PRO A 984 -5.06 1.70 25.53
C PRO A 984 -6.36 0.91 25.70
N GLY A 985 -6.36 -0.34 25.23
CA GLY A 985 -7.49 -1.27 25.40
C GLY A 985 -8.71 -0.99 24.52
N LEU A 986 -8.71 0.02 23.65
CA LEU A 986 -9.80 0.23 22.68
C LEU A 986 -9.90 -0.92 21.66
N VAL A 987 -8.75 -1.35 21.13
CA VAL A 987 -8.61 -2.54 20.28
C VAL A 987 -7.59 -3.47 20.94
N PRO A 988 -8.04 -4.40 21.81
CA PRO A 988 -7.20 -5.45 22.37
C PRO A 988 -6.36 -6.15 21.31
N GLY A 989 -5.06 -6.31 21.58
CA GLY A 989 -4.13 -6.98 20.66
C GLY A 989 -3.65 -6.14 19.46
N ALA A 990 -4.11 -4.91 19.28
CA ALA A 990 -3.57 -4.03 18.23
C ALA A 990 -2.06 -3.78 18.41
N ARG A 991 -1.30 -4.02 17.35
CA ARG A 991 0.14 -3.70 17.28
C ARG A 991 0.34 -2.23 16.89
N ARG A 992 1.49 -1.68 17.29
CA ARG A 992 1.86 -0.28 17.05
C ARG A 992 1.90 0.02 15.54
N ARG A 993 1.39 1.20 15.17
CA ARG A 993 1.32 1.68 13.78
C ARG A 993 1.50 3.20 13.70
N GLN A 994 1.71 3.72 12.49
CA GLN A 994 1.78 5.16 12.23
C GLN A 994 0.45 5.85 12.59
N GLY A 995 0.52 6.93 13.38
CA GLY A 995 -0.65 7.60 13.98
C GLY A 995 -1.36 8.64 13.10
N ASN A 996 -0.83 8.97 11.92
CA ASN A 996 -1.33 10.05 11.07
C ASN A 996 -1.62 9.62 9.62
N THR A 997 -1.96 8.34 9.38
CA THR A 997 -2.42 7.86 8.06
C THR A 997 -3.42 6.73 8.20
N TYR A 998 -4.32 6.63 7.21
CA TYR A 998 -5.28 5.55 7.08
C TYR A 998 -4.60 4.20 6.80
N ALA A 999 -5.10 3.14 7.44
CA ALA A 999 -4.76 1.75 7.14
C ALA A 999 -5.96 1.04 6.50
N SER A 1000 -5.74 0.25 5.46
CA SER A 1000 -6.79 -0.39 4.66
C SER A 1000 -7.46 -1.62 5.29
N SER A 1001 -6.76 -2.32 6.18
CA SER A 1001 -7.24 -3.52 6.86
C SER A 1001 -6.68 -3.64 8.28
N SER A 1002 -7.30 -4.52 9.07
CA SER A 1002 -6.74 -5.03 10.32
C SER A 1002 -6.43 -6.52 10.18
N ASP A 1003 -5.14 -6.81 10.02
CA ASP A 1003 -4.62 -8.11 9.61
C ASP A 1003 -4.28 -8.97 10.84
N ALA A 1004 -4.57 -10.27 10.82
CA ALA A 1004 -4.27 -11.15 11.95
C ALA A 1004 -2.80 -11.56 11.94
N ALA A 1005 -2.07 -11.37 13.05
CA ALA A 1005 -0.65 -11.72 13.13
C ALA A 1005 -0.40 -13.22 13.34
N VAL A 1006 -0.84 -14.02 12.37
CA VAL A 1006 -0.69 -15.48 12.27
C VAL A 1006 0.23 -15.85 11.11
N ALA A 1007 0.82 -17.04 11.13
CA ALA A 1007 1.79 -17.41 10.12
C ALA A 1007 1.20 -17.71 8.74
N ASP A 1008 0.00 -18.27 8.65
CA ASP A 1008 -0.61 -18.66 7.39
C ASP A 1008 -2.13 -18.90 7.47
N ARG A 1009 -2.74 -19.23 6.32
CA ARG A 1009 -4.17 -19.56 6.18
C ARG A 1009 -4.64 -20.72 7.06
N ALA A 1010 -3.78 -21.68 7.42
CA ALA A 1010 -4.15 -22.82 8.26
C ALA A 1010 -4.16 -22.42 9.74
N GLU A 1011 -3.17 -21.66 10.20
CA GLU A 1011 -3.18 -21.05 11.54
C GLU A 1011 -4.36 -20.06 11.68
N PHE A 1012 -4.64 -19.24 10.65
CA PHE A 1012 -5.77 -18.32 10.63
C PHE A 1012 -7.13 -19.03 10.82
N ALA A 1013 -7.35 -20.13 10.08
CA ALA A 1013 -8.58 -20.92 10.21
C ALA A 1013 -8.67 -21.63 11.58
N ALA A 1014 -7.56 -22.17 12.09
CA ALA A 1014 -7.54 -22.88 13.37
C ALA A 1014 -7.73 -21.94 14.58
N ARG A 1015 -7.19 -20.72 14.53
CA ARG A 1015 -7.19 -19.74 15.62
C ARG A 1015 -8.17 -18.58 15.40
N TYR A 1016 -9.11 -18.70 14.47
CA TYR A 1016 -10.00 -17.57 14.10
C TYR A 1016 -10.77 -16.96 15.29
N ALA A 1017 -11.21 -17.80 16.24
CA ALA A 1017 -11.86 -17.32 17.47
C ALA A 1017 -10.92 -16.44 18.33
N GLU A 1018 -9.62 -16.72 18.34
CA GLU A 1018 -8.62 -15.88 19.01
C GLU A 1018 -8.43 -14.54 18.28
N VAL A 1019 -8.48 -14.54 16.94
CA VAL A 1019 -8.42 -13.33 16.12
C VAL A 1019 -9.56 -12.37 16.47
N LEU A 1020 -10.79 -12.87 16.60
CA LEU A 1020 -11.94 -12.06 16.99
C LEU A 1020 -11.76 -11.37 18.35
N THR A 1021 -10.97 -11.97 19.25
CA THR A 1021 -10.62 -11.39 20.57
C THR A 1021 -9.33 -10.55 20.57
N GLY A 1022 -8.60 -10.51 19.44
CA GLY A 1022 -7.29 -9.87 19.32
C GLY A 1022 -6.12 -10.66 19.91
N ALA A 1023 -6.33 -11.87 20.44
CA ALA A 1023 -5.31 -12.65 21.14
C ALA A 1023 -4.16 -13.16 20.24
N THR A 1024 -4.32 -13.15 18.91
CA THR A 1024 -3.22 -13.39 17.94
C THR A 1024 -2.30 -12.17 17.79
N GLY A 1025 -2.75 -10.99 18.19
CA GLY A 1025 -2.24 -9.72 17.70
C GLY A 1025 -2.90 -9.32 16.37
N LEU A 1026 -3.06 -8.01 16.17
CA LEU A 1026 -3.73 -7.39 15.02
C LEU A 1026 -2.87 -6.26 14.46
N GLU A 1027 -2.58 -6.29 13.16
CA GLU A 1027 -1.65 -5.39 12.46
C GLU A 1027 -2.37 -4.46 11.48
N GLY A 1028 -1.80 -3.28 11.25
CA GLY A 1028 -2.31 -2.37 10.24
C GLY A 1028 -1.89 -2.78 8.82
N GLY A 1029 -2.85 -2.89 7.91
CA GLY A 1029 -2.61 -3.17 6.49
C GLY A 1029 -1.97 -2.01 5.72
N TRP A 1030 -2.08 -2.04 4.40
CA TRP A 1030 -1.51 -1.04 3.49
C TRP A 1030 -2.10 0.36 3.70
N ARG A 1031 -1.32 1.41 3.43
CA ARG A 1031 -1.56 2.78 3.89
C ARG A 1031 -1.78 3.81 2.78
N ILE A 1032 -2.46 4.91 3.15
CA ILE A 1032 -2.88 6.05 2.31
C ILE A 1032 -3.87 5.67 1.21
N TYR A 1033 -3.50 4.79 0.27
CA TYR A 1033 -4.25 4.56 -0.96
C TYR A 1033 -5.51 3.73 -0.74
N SER A 1034 -6.65 4.40 -0.64
CA SER A 1034 -7.98 3.79 -0.58
C SER A 1034 -9.06 4.84 -0.80
N SER A 1035 -10.27 4.41 -1.15
CA SER A 1035 -11.47 5.25 -0.99
C SER A 1035 -11.81 5.53 0.49
N GLY A 1036 -11.30 4.71 1.42
CA GLY A 1036 -11.64 4.74 2.85
C GLY A 1036 -11.49 6.12 3.54
N PRO A 1037 -10.41 6.88 3.37
CA PRO A 1037 -10.26 8.20 3.99
C PRO A 1037 -11.39 9.18 3.64
N GLY A 1038 -11.77 9.25 2.36
CA GLY A 1038 -12.88 10.11 1.90
C GLY A 1038 -14.24 9.64 2.40
N VAL A 1039 -14.48 8.33 2.40
CA VAL A 1039 -15.68 7.72 3.00
C VAL A 1039 -15.75 8.01 4.51
N LEU A 1040 -14.64 7.94 5.24
CA LEU A 1040 -14.57 8.22 6.68
C LEU A 1040 -14.93 9.69 6.97
N VAL A 1041 -14.32 10.64 6.25
CA VAL A 1041 -14.67 12.08 6.36
C VAL A 1041 -16.16 12.30 6.08
N ARG A 1042 -16.72 11.64 5.07
CA ARG A 1042 -18.16 11.73 4.75
C ARG A 1042 -19.06 11.07 5.78
N VAL A 1043 -18.66 9.95 6.40
CA VAL A 1043 -19.38 9.36 7.54
C VAL A 1043 -19.38 10.34 8.72
N VAL A 1044 -18.25 11.00 9.01
CA VAL A 1044 -18.16 12.02 10.06
C VAL A 1044 -19.08 13.21 9.77
N VAL A 1045 -18.97 13.87 8.60
CA VAL A 1045 -19.78 15.07 8.30
C VAL A 1045 -21.27 14.73 8.14
N GLN A 1046 -21.61 13.73 7.34
CA GLN A 1046 -22.99 13.50 6.89
C GLN A 1046 -23.76 12.48 7.74
N SER A 1047 -23.11 11.79 8.68
CA SER A 1047 -23.73 10.71 9.47
C SER A 1047 -23.53 10.88 10.98
N LEU A 1048 -22.32 11.16 11.45
CA LEU A 1048 -22.04 11.48 12.86
C LEU A 1048 -22.55 12.89 13.20
N LEU A 1049 -22.02 13.92 12.53
CA LEU A 1049 -22.49 15.31 12.64
C LEU A 1049 -23.84 15.52 11.93
N GLY A 1050 -24.16 14.67 10.94
CA GLY A 1050 -25.48 14.64 10.31
C GLY A 1050 -25.80 15.83 9.40
N LEU A 1051 -24.80 16.57 8.94
CA LEU A 1051 -24.98 17.76 8.09
C LEU A 1051 -24.88 17.40 6.61
N ARG A 1052 -25.95 17.66 5.84
CA ARG A 1052 -25.97 17.39 4.39
C ARG A 1052 -26.62 18.55 3.64
N ARG A 1053 -25.94 19.09 2.64
CA ARG A 1053 -26.52 20.10 1.73
C ARG A 1053 -27.49 19.43 0.75
N ARG A 1054 -28.59 20.12 0.47
CA ARG A 1054 -29.63 19.77 -0.53
C ARG A 1054 -30.00 21.02 -1.31
N GLY A 1055 -29.12 21.45 -2.23
CA GLY A 1055 -29.29 22.70 -2.98
C GLY A 1055 -29.33 23.95 -2.08
N ASP A 1056 -30.54 24.48 -1.87
CA ASP A 1056 -30.88 25.63 -1.02
C ASP A 1056 -31.38 25.26 0.39
N ALA A 1057 -31.34 23.98 0.73
CA ALA A 1057 -31.70 23.44 2.04
C ALA A 1057 -30.53 22.66 2.68
N VAL A 1058 -30.63 22.42 3.99
CA VAL A 1058 -29.64 21.67 4.78
C VAL A 1058 -30.37 20.68 5.68
N GLU A 1059 -30.07 19.39 5.51
CA GLU A 1059 -30.44 18.33 6.44
C GLU A 1059 -29.53 18.39 7.68
N ILE A 1060 -30.14 18.30 8.86
CA ILE A 1060 -29.49 18.24 10.17
C ILE A 1060 -30.04 16.98 10.85
N ASP A 1061 -29.29 15.90 10.78
CA ASP A 1061 -29.67 14.55 11.21
C ASP A 1061 -28.50 13.84 11.94
N PRO A 1062 -28.03 14.39 13.08
CA PRO A 1062 -26.88 13.87 13.82
C PRO A 1062 -27.19 12.55 14.51
N VAL A 1063 -26.13 11.74 14.64
CA VAL A 1063 -26.13 10.47 15.38
C VAL A 1063 -24.90 10.46 16.29
N LEU A 1064 -25.06 10.96 17.52
CA LEU A 1064 -23.98 11.25 18.48
C LEU A 1064 -24.31 10.63 19.84
N PRO A 1065 -23.45 9.79 20.44
CA PRO A 1065 -23.73 9.23 21.77
C PRO A 1065 -23.64 10.33 22.85
N ALA A 1066 -24.36 10.15 23.97
CA ALA A 1066 -24.46 11.15 25.04
C ALA A 1066 -23.10 11.60 25.63
N ARG A 1067 -22.04 10.78 25.52
CA ARG A 1067 -20.67 11.18 25.90
C ARG A 1067 -20.03 12.25 25.00
N LEU A 1068 -20.66 12.59 23.88
CA LEU A 1068 -20.31 13.71 23.01
C LEU A 1068 -21.19 14.96 23.24
N ASP A 1069 -21.92 15.08 24.37
CA ASP A 1069 -22.57 16.35 24.72
C ASP A 1069 -21.55 17.50 24.77
N GLY A 1070 -21.91 18.63 24.17
CA GLY A 1070 -21.04 19.79 24.08
C GLY A 1070 -20.00 19.73 22.96
N LEU A 1071 -19.95 18.66 22.16
CA LEU A 1071 -19.17 18.61 20.92
C LEU A 1071 -19.50 19.83 20.04
N THR A 1072 -18.45 20.50 19.58
CA THR A 1072 -18.53 21.54 18.57
C THR A 1072 -17.85 21.08 17.28
N ALA A 1073 -18.33 21.57 16.14
CA ALA A 1073 -17.68 21.35 14.86
C ALA A 1073 -17.68 22.64 14.04
N VAL A 1074 -16.64 22.80 13.23
CA VAL A 1074 -16.55 23.79 12.16
C VAL A 1074 -16.63 23.01 10.86
N VAL A 1075 -17.65 23.27 10.03
CA VAL A 1075 -17.96 22.47 8.83
C VAL A 1075 -18.07 23.39 7.61
N PRO A 1076 -17.32 23.13 6.52
CA PRO A 1076 -17.48 23.86 5.26
C PRO A 1076 -18.92 23.76 4.72
N LEU A 1077 -19.54 24.91 4.41
CA LEU A 1077 -20.88 24.97 3.86
C LEU A 1077 -21.12 26.27 3.09
N ALA A 1078 -21.60 26.14 1.85
CA ALA A 1078 -21.97 27.20 0.92
C ALA A 1078 -20.93 28.32 0.75
N GLY A 1079 -19.64 27.94 0.74
CA GLY A 1079 -18.51 28.87 0.61
C GLY A 1079 -18.12 29.61 1.91
N GLY A 1080 -18.74 29.27 3.04
CA GLY A 1080 -18.36 29.72 4.38
C GLY A 1080 -18.15 28.55 5.34
N LEU A 1081 -18.06 28.86 6.64
CA LEU A 1081 -17.83 27.87 7.69
C LEU A 1081 -18.99 27.89 8.69
N LEU A 1082 -19.78 26.81 8.74
CA LEU A 1082 -20.83 26.64 9.73
C LEU A 1082 -20.22 26.19 11.06
N ARG A 1083 -20.44 26.97 12.11
CA ARG A 1083 -20.14 26.55 13.49
C ARG A 1083 -21.38 25.93 14.12
N VAL A 1084 -21.25 24.69 14.56
CA VAL A 1084 -22.33 23.93 15.23
C VAL A 1084 -21.89 23.44 16.60
N ARG A 1085 -22.82 23.42 17.56
CA ARG A 1085 -22.68 22.76 18.86
C ARG A 1085 -23.83 21.78 19.06
N TYR A 1086 -23.51 20.58 19.51
CA TYR A 1086 -24.49 19.55 19.83
C TYR A 1086 -24.78 19.51 21.33
N ARG A 1087 -26.07 19.44 21.67
CA ARG A 1087 -26.54 19.10 23.00
C ARG A 1087 -27.20 17.74 22.93
N VAL A 1088 -26.57 16.72 23.51
CA VAL A 1088 -26.91 15.32 23.28
C VAL A 1088 -27.59 14.76 24.52
N ARG A 1089 -28.87 14.41 24.37
CA ARG A 1089 -29.66 13.72 25.39
C ARG A 1089 -29.96 12.29 24.94
N GLY A 1090 -30.60 11.52 25.82
CA GLY A 1090 -31.25 10.25 25.51
C GLY A 1090 -30.40 9.24 24.73
N ARG A 1091 -30.86 8.89 23.53
CA ARG A 1091 -30.22 7.87 22.67
C ARG A 1091 -29.25 8.47 21.67
N GLY A 1092 -29.30 9.79 21.45
CA GLY A 1092 -28.35 10.46 20.59
C GLY A 1092 -28.69 10.41 19.10
N ALA A 1093 -29.98 10.26 18.76
CA ALA A 1093 -30.45 10.30 17.37
C ALA A 1093 -31.83 10.95 17.27
N GLY A 1094 -32.02 11.76 16.23
CA GLY A 1094 -33.21 12.61 16.04
C GLY A 1094 -33.07 13.97 16.73
N VAL A 1095 -33.70 15.00 16.16
CA VAL A 1095 -33.50 16.40 16.56
C VAL A 1095 -34.73 16.96 17.27
N ALA A 1096 -34.54 17.41 18.52
CA ALA A 1096 -35.57 18.02 19.34
C ALA A 1096 -35.76 19.52 19.07
N SER A 1097 -34.66 20.24 18.85
CA SER A 1097 -34.68 21.64 18.40
C SER A 1097 -33.39 22.08 17.71
N VAL A 1098 -33.49 23.10 16.86
CA VAL A 1098 -32.35 23.79 16.24
C VAL A 1098 -32.50 25.28 16.48
N THR A 1099 -31.46 25.94 16.99
CA THR A 1099 -31.45 27.38 17.20
C THR A 1099 -30.19 28.02 16.63
N LEU A 1100 -30.31 29.24 16.10
CA LEU A 1100 -29.19 30.04 15.61
C LEU A 1100 -29.05 31.29 16.47
N GLY A 1101 -27.93 31.43 17.18
CA GLY A 1101 -27.73 32.53 18.13
C GLY A 1101 -28.84 32.59 19.20
N GLY A 1102 -29.36 31.44 19.63
CA GLY A 1102 -30.46 31.31 20.59
C GLY A 1102 -31.87 31.55 20.03
N ARG A 1103 -32.03 31.79 18.71
CA ARG A 1103 -33.33 31.91 18.05
C ARG A 1103 -33.73 30.60 17.38
N PRO A 1104 -34.91 30.00 17.67
CA PRO A 1104 -35.36 28.80 16.97
C PRO A 1104 -35.45 29.00 15.46
N LEU A 1105 -34.93 28.04 14.69
CA LEU A 1105 -35.07 28.01 13.23
C LEU A 1105 -36.40 27.36 12.82
N ARG A 1106 -36.93 27.75 11.65
CA ARG A 1106 -38.07 27.07 11.05
C ARG A 1106 -37.58 25.78 10.38
N ALA A 1107 -37.81 24.66 11.03
CA ALA A 1107 -37.39 23.35 10.54
C ALA A 1107 -38.60 22.48 10.13
N GLN A 1108 -38.39 21.59 9.15
CA GLN A 1108 -39.36 20.54 8.79
C GLN A 1108 -38.80 19.18 9.20
N GLY A 1109 -39.62 18.28 9.73
CA GLY A 1109 -39.17 16.94 10.10
C GLY A 1109 -38.80 16.10 8.89
N LEU A 1110 -37.67 15.40 8.96
CA LEU A 1110 -37.34 14.34 8.00
C LEU A 1110 -38.13 13.07 8.33
N ALA A 1111 -38.07 12.08 7.44
CA ALA A 1111 -38.61 10.74 7.66
C ALA A 1111 -37.47 9.71 7.56
N ASP A 1112 -37.48 8.73 8.45
CA ASP A 1112 -36.56 7.59 8.47
C ASP A 1112 -37.37 6.31 8.80
N ALA A 1113 -36.93 5.17 8.28
CA ALA A 1113 -37.65 3.91 8.39
C ALA A 1113 -37.47 3.19 9.74
N TYR A 1114 -36.42 3.53 10.48
CA TYR A 1114 -35.93 2.77 11.64
C TYR A 1114 -35.90 3.59 12.94
N ARG A 1115 -35.81 4.93 12.85
CA ARG A 1115 -35.64 5.82 14.02
C ARG A 1115 -36.35 7.17 13.89
N PRO A 1116 -36.43 7.97 14.97
CA PRO A 1116 -36.65 9.40 14.84
C PRO A 1116 -35.58 10.04 13.94
N ALA A 1117 -36.03 10.72 12.90
CA ALA A 1117 -35.17 11.43 11.97
C ALA A 1117 -34.81 12.83 12.49
N GLY A 1118 -33.83 13.45 11.85
CA GLY A 1118 -33.50 14.86 12.00
C GLY A 1118 -34.51 15.81 11.34
N VAL A 1119 -34.02 16.99 10.98
CA VAL A 1119 -34.82 18.05 10.38
C VAL A 1119 -34.13 18.66 9.16
N VAL A 1120 -34.89 19.35 8.32
CA VAL A 1120 -34.37 20.20 7.24
C VAL A 1120 -34.66 21.68 7.53
N VAL A 1121 -33.67 22.54 7.30
CA VAL A 1121 -33.76 24.01 7.38
C VAL A 1121 -33.36 24.65 6.05
N SER A 1122 -33.77 25.89 5.79
CA SER A 1122 -33.28 26.61 4.61
C SER A 1122 -31.83 27.06 4.81
N LEU A 1123 -31.01 26.95 3.76
CA LEU A 1123 -29.67 27.52 3.72
C LEU A 1123 -29.68 29.04 3.89
N ALA A 1124 -30.76 29.72 3.45
CA ALA A 1124 -30.94 31.16 3.64
C ALA A 1124 -31.05 31.55 5.12
N ASP A 1125 -31.69 30.71 5.95
CA ASP A 1125 -31.77 30.93 7.40
C ASP A 1125 -30.40 30.82 8.08
N LEU A 1126 -29.48 30.03 7.50
CA LEU A 1126 -28.11 29.83 7.97
C LEU A 1126 -27.11 30.88 7.44
N ALA A 1127 -27.49 31.74 6.49
CA ALA A 1127 -26.56 32.62 5.79
C ALA A 1127 -25.72 33.54 6.71
N THR A 1128 -26.28 33.95 7.86
CA THR A 1128 -25.52 34.74 8.86
C THR A 1128 -24.49 33.90 9.63
N ALA A 1129 -24.75 32.61 9.83
CA ALA A 1129 -23.89 31.67 10.57
C ALA A 1129 -22.58 31.38 9.83
N LEU A 1130 -22.59 31.44 8.50
CA LEU A 1130 -21.47 31.09 7.62
C LEU A 1130 -20.35 32.16 7.58
N ALA A 1131 -20.61 33.35 8.13
CA ALA A 1131 -19.63 34.42 8.23
C ALA A 1131 -18.54 34.10 9.28
N ALA A 1132 -17.37 34.73 9.13
CA ALA A 1132 -16.21 34.50 10.01
C ALA A 1132 -16.53 34.68 11.52
N ASP A 1133 -17.42 35.60 11.89
CA ASP A 1133 -17.92 35.80 13.26
C ASP A 1133 -19.44 35.51 13.38
N GLY A 1134 -19.96 34.61 12.54
CA GLY A 1134 -21.37 34.24 12.49
C GLY A 1134 -21.87 33.59 13.80
N PRO A 1135 -23.17 33.74 14.13
CA PRO A 1135 -23.76 33.11 15.30
C PRO A 1135 -23.66 31.58 15.24
N LEU A 1136 -23.44 30.98 16.41
CA LEU A 1136 -23.41 29.53 16.59
C LEU A 1136 -24.78 28.89 16.31
N LEU A 1137 -24.78 27.79 15.56
CA LEU A 1137 -25.91 26.87 15.45
C LEU A 1137 -25.89 25.89 16.63
N GLU A 1138 -26.94 25.84 17.44
CA GLU A 1138 -27.08 24.85 18.52
C GLU A 1138 -28.17 23.83 18.14
N VAL A 1139 -27.82 22.54 18.20
CA VAL A 1139 -28.69 21.41 17.86
C VAL A 1139 -28.93 20.56 19.11
N GLU A 1140 -30.18 20.46 19.56
CA GLU A 1140 -30.55 19.51 20.61
C GLU A 1140 -30.92 18.16 19.99
N VAL A 1141 -30.17 17.11 20.34
CA VAL A 1141 -30.32 15.71 19.93
C VAL A 1141 -31.03 14.94 21.04
N ALA A 1142 -31.96 14.04 20.67
CA ALA A 1142 -32.96 13.44 21.55
C ALA A 1142 -32.49 12.23 22.41
#